data_AF-A0A1F3A3T1-F1
#
_entry.id   AF-A0A1F3A3T1-F1
#
_cell.length_a   1.000
_cell.length_b   1.000
_cell.length_c   1.000
_cell.angle_alpha   90.00
_cell.angle_beta   90.00
_cell.angle_gamma   90.00
#
_symmetry.space_group_name_H-M   'P 1'
#
loop_
_entity.id
_entity.type
_entity.pdbx_description
1 polymer ?
#
loop_
_entity_poly.entity_id
_entity_poly.type
_entity_poly.pdbx_seq_one_letter_code
_entity_poly.pdbx_strand_id
1 'polypeptide(L)'
;MIGTTVCLLGGAIHHAVDPDSRIAFVFALVGVASGALLIVALAVRDGFNTLVRWWKAGTERLVTLGTVLLFVLAAVGFIAALLVRWFRWPASILGFAAASFGALQRWQPEMSLVAQLALAAIGGGAATWLIVGFWNWVVPRLLQAWRMVVLTILGAAAAFGALQQWLLQIGWLDLPLSGQIALAALAGVAAAHIVRWLWAKAKPLLRRNRLLIEWLLGLGAVGALVTSVCLYPEPFGLVVDHLGAVSLALAGGLVATFLFWLTVLLVFVAILYWHEVRDDKDIDRRTAPLDHIEAIAATENAQGYAQNHITAVTAMKPGAFRKFTLALSLWAIGKEVQYWFRPGFVLNMGTIHYARWFRLPGSEMMLFFSNYDGSWLSYLEDFITKAHEGQTAVWSHGKGFPKTRLLLSGGAADGARFKRWVRRQQIVTQFWYSRFPSLTTDQIRTNALIHDGLMRAQTDTAARAWLDCFGTMPRPQDAIETDEVQALVFRGFPSHDYMLCAALTLPDDGGRAARKDWLTSLRRDVSFGEHPDVADRTATFVAFSARGMATCLGRTAEDQAEKMAAFPPVFRLGMADRARVLGDTGPSAPKDWHWADVDRGARGKAADAMLFIYGKDAQACRDALARHEAKLGRKAIWTLLTEPTKKTKEARAAAAASTPESERPTSEREAPMYEHFGFRDGISQPILRGTEREAATYDKADVVEVGELILGYRDGAGYFPPAVTLPAESDPGDELETDTPEFPSRFPRFDGSQDSDLRDFGRNGTFVAVRQLMQDVDGFNDFLAVQEGELKKYPGLGDSIGGEITQEWIAAKMMGRWRSGASLICHPHEMAGRKAPDRADNDFNFATDDPQGLRCPFGAHIRRSNPRGSLAPNDPNQAMIERRHRILRRGRPYGDDKSEKGMLFVALCADLERQFEFLQQSWVGSANFQGLSNEPDPITSPPPVAPGQSFVFTIPTPSGSVTMKNLKSFVTVRAGGYFFMPSRSAIRFLAGL
;
A
#
# COMPACT_ATOMS: atom_id res chain seq x y z
N MET A 1 2.21 28.43 33.12
CA MET A 1 1.39 29.68 33.16
C MET A 1 0.23 29.54 34.14
N ILE A 2 -0.79 28.70 33.92
CA ILE A 2 -1.96 28.55 34.84
C ILE A 2 -1.55 28.20 36.29
N GLY A 3 -0.63 27.26 36.49
CA GLY A 3 -0.13 26.91 37.84
C GLY A 3 0.66 28.02 38.53
N THR A 4 1.37 28.85 37.77
CA THR A 4 2.10 30.02 38.30
C THR A 4 1.14 31.05 38.88
N THR A 5 0.03 31.31 38.19
CA THR A 5 -0.99 32.28 38.58
C THR A 5 -1.76 31.85 39.83
N VAL A 6 -2.10 30.56 39.94
CA VAL A 6 -2.80 29.99 41.11
C VAL A 6 -1.94 30.10 42.38
N CYS A 7 -0.64 29.80 42.28
CA CYS A 7 0.26 29.90 43.42
C CYS A 7 0.44 31.35 43.90
N LEU A 8 0.57 32.32 42.99
CA LEU A 8 0.77 33.71 43.38
C LEU A 8 -0.46 34.34 44.05
N LEU A 9 -1.68 34.04 43.56
CA LEU A 9 -2.94 34.51 44.16
C LEU A 9 -3.21 33.86 45.52
N GLY A 10 -2.99 32.56 45.65
CA GLY A 10 -3.13 31.85 46.93
C GLY A 10 -2.17 32.37 48.00
N GLY A 11 -0.94 32.70 47.61
CA GLY A 11 0.04 33.33 48.52
C GLY A 11 -0.36 34.73 48.97
N ALA A 12 -0.87 35.57 48.07
CA ALA A 12 -1.28 36.94 48.39
C ALA A 12 -2.48 36.99 49.35
N ILE A 13 -3.46 36.10 49.16
CA ILE A 13 -4.64 35.98 50.05
C ILE A 13 -4.20 35.53 51.45
N HIS A 14 -3.25 34.60 51.54
CA HIS A 14 -2.77 34.09 52.82
C HIS A 14 -1.94 35.12 53.61
N HIS A 15 -1.19 35.98 52.92
CA HIS A 15 -0.42 37.08 53.53
C HIS A 15 -1.33 38.18 54.10
N ALA A 16 -2.46 38.46 53.44
CA ALA A 16 -3.39 39.49 53.89
C ALA A 16 -4.11 39.13 55.20
N VAL A 17 -4.23 37.83 55.51
CA VAL A 17 -4.89 37.32 56.72
C VAL A 17 -3.91 37.11 57.88
N ASP A 18 -2.68 36.68 57.58
CA ASP A 18 -1.60 36.53 58.56
C ASP A 18 -0.27 36.98 57.92
N PRO A 19 0.15 38.24 58.17
CA PRO A 19 1.31 38.83 57.53
C PRO A 19 2.63 38.10 57.82
N ASP A 20 2.75 37.44 58.97
CA ASP A 20 3.97 36.72 59.37
C ASP A 20 3.96 35.23 58.95
N SER A 21 2.93 34.80 58.21
CA SER A 21 2.83 33.44 57.69
C SER A 21 3.87 33.15 56.61
N ARG A 22 4.75 32.18 56.90
CA ARG A 22 5.76 31.66 55.95
C ARG A 22 5.15 30.95 54.73
N ILE A 23 3.84 30.67 54.75
CA ILE A 23 3.15 29.95 53.69
C ILE A 23 2.95 30.86 52.46
N ALA A 24 2.64 32.14 52.68
CA ALA A 24 2.46 33.10 51.58
C ALA A 24 3.73 33.30 50.73
N PHE A 25 4.90 33.36 51.38
CA PHE A 25 6.19 33.54 50.74
C PHE A 25 6.60 32.34 49.87
N VAL A 26 6.31 31.12 50.33
CA VAL A 26 6.60 29.88 49.60
C VAL A 26 5.76 29.79 48.31
N PHE A 27 4.50 30.19 48.37
CA PHE A 27 3.62 30.20 47.20
C PHE A 27 4.05 31.22 46.12
N ALA A 28 4.61 32.37 46.51
CA ALA A 28 5.11 33.36 45.56
C ALA A 28 6.43 32.96 44.87
N LEU A 29 7.35 32.32 45.59
CA LEU A 29 8.65 31.89 45.07
C LEU A 29 8.51 30.78 44.00
N VAL A 30 7.58 29.86 44.23
CA VAL A 30 7.26 28.75 43.29
C VAL A 30 6.62 29.27 42.00
N GLY A 31 5.86 30.36 42.07
CA GLY A 31 5.29 31.00 40.89
C GLY A 31 6.34 31.57 39.93
N VAL A 32 7.26 32.40 40.44
CA VAL A 32 8.22 33.18 39.62
C VAL A 32 9.30 32.31 38.97
N ALA A 33 9.85 31.32 39.68
CA ALA A 33 10.89 30.43 39.15
C ALA A 33 10.40 29.59 37.96
N SER A 34 9.11 29.26 37.94
CA SER A 34 8.48 28.46 36.89
C SER A 34 8.31 29.22 35.55
N GLY A 35 8.26 30.56 35.58
CA GLY A 35 8.10 31.39 34.39
C GLY A 35 9.39 31.68 33.61
N ALA A 36 10.51 31.90 34.32
CA ALA A 36 11.79 32.30 33.71
C ALA A 36 12.48 31.17 32.94
N LEU A 37 12.31 29.92 33.39
CA LEU A 37 12.88 28.73 32.76
C LEU A 37 12.30 28.43 31.37
N LEU A 38 11.09 28.95 31.05
CA LEU A 38 10.41 28.70 29.79
C LEU A 38 10.99 29.51 28.61
N ILE A 39 11.58 30.68 28.88
CA ILE A 39 11.99 31.66 27.84
C ILE A 39 13.40 31.36 27.29
N VAL A 40 14.33 30.93 28.14
CA VAL A 40 15.73 30.66 27.74
C VAL A 40 15.87 29.43 26.84
N ALA A 41 14.95 28.47 26.99
CA ALA A 41 14.94 27.23 26.20
C ALA A 41 14.63 27.45 24.70
N LEU A 42 14.03 28.57 24.31
CA LEU A 42 13.60 28.81 22.93
C LEU A 42 14.70 29.41 22.03
N ALA A 43 15.64 30.20 22.58
CA ALA A 43 16.61 30.97 21.77
C ALA A 43 17.84 30.18 21.29
N VAL A 44 18.29 29.15 22.03
CA VAL A 44 19.53 28.41 21.72
C VAL A 44 19.35 27.39 20.59
N ARG A 45 18.10 27.03 20.29
CA ARG A 45 17.71 26.00 19.32
C ARG A 45 18.08 26.32 17.86
N ASP A 46 18.20 27.58 17.46
CA ASP A 46 18.29 27.93 16.03
C ASP A 46 19.73 28.12 15.47
N GLY A 47 20.72 28.60 16.24
CA GLY A 47 22.03 29.01 15.70
C GLY A 47 23.03 27.90 15.32
N PHE A 48 23.02 26.74 15.97
CA PHE A 48 24.11 25.75 15.85
C PHE A 48 24.05 24.85 14.59
N ASN A 49 23.02 25.04 13.77
CA ASN A 49 22.62 24.12 12.71
C ASN A 49 23.24 24.38 11.33
N THR A 50 23.98 25.46 11.16
CA THR A 50 24.42 25.92 9.84
C THR A 50 25.84 25.46 9.50
N LEU A 51 26.73 25.27 10.47
CA LEU A 51 28.17 25.19 10.19
C LEU A 51 28.75 23.79 9.90
N VAL A 52 27.92 22.75 9.92
CA VAL A 52 28.38 21.35 9.88
C VAL A 52 28.11 20.66 8.55
N ARG A 53 27.30 21.29 7.70
CA ARG A 53 27.10 20.83 6.32
C ARG A 53 28.40 20.81 5.50
N TRP A 54 29.49 21.44 5.96
CA TRP A 54 30.70 21.65 5.17
C TRP A 54 31.82 20.61 5.34
N TRP A 55 32.00 19.98 6.49
CA TRP A 55 33.22 19.19 6.75
C TRP A 55 33.14 17.72 6.29
N LYS A 56 31.94 17.21 5.98
CA LYS A 56 31.68 15.78 5.77
C LYS A 56 32.14 15.21 4.41
N ALA A 57 32.84 15.98 3.56
CA ALA A 57 33.22 15.56 2.21
C ALA A 57 34.65 14.97 2.07
N GLY A 58 35.48 14.96 3.12
CA GLY A 58 36.93 14.77 2.94
C GLY A 58 37.55 13.38 3.21
N THR A 59 36.95 12.50 3.99
CA THR A 59 37.73 11.44 4.69
C THR A 59 37.22 10.00 4.50
N GLU A 60 36.76 9.67 3.29
CA GLU A 60 36.25 8.33 2.92
C GLU A 60 37.31 7.33 2.39
N ARG A 61 38.63 7.62 2.34
CA ARG A 61 39.60 6.76 1.61
C ARG A 61 40.71 6.03 2.38
N LEU A 62 40.75 6.05 3.72
CA LEU A 62 41.88 5.45 4.47
C LEU A 62 41.56 4.14 5.25
N VAL A 63 40.34 3.59 5.16
CA VAL A 63 39.90 2.49 6.06
C VAL A 63 40.06 1.08 5.45
N THR A 64 40.34 0.93 4.16
CA THR A 64 40.30 -0.36 3.44
C THR A 64 41.51 -1.29 3.69
N LEU A 65 42.60 -0.84 4.33
CA LEU A 65 43.78 -1.71 4.57
C LEU A 65 43.82 -2.36 5.96
N GLY A 66 43.02 -1.91 6.93
CA GLY A 66 42.99 -2.49 8.29
C GLY A 66 42.15 -3.77 8.42
N THR A 67 41.45 -4.16 7.37
CA THR A 67 40.36 -5.15 7.40
C THR A 67 40.83 -6.61 7.36
N VAL A 68 42.08 -6.89 6.97
CA VAL A 68 42.60 -8.28 6.83
C VAL A 68 43.17 -8.83 8.15
N LEU A 69 43.73 -7.98 9.01
CA LEU A 69 44.29 -8.41 10.31
C LEU A 69 43.19 -8.72 11.34
N LEU A 70 41.99 -8.14 11.17
CA LEU A 70 40.81 -8.36 12.01
C LEU A 70 40.15 -9.74 11.82
N PHE A 71 40.43 -10.45 10.71
CA PHE A 71 39.71 -11.69 10.37
C PHE A 71 40.25 -12.92 11.12
N VAL A 72 41.53 -12.94 11.47
CA VAL A 72 42.16 -14.07 12.21
C VAL A 72 41.89 -13.99 13.71
N LEU A 73 41.85 -12.77 14.28
CA LEU A 73 41.42 -12.55 15.67
C LEU A 73 39.92 -12.78 15.86
N ALA A 74 39.12 -12.60 14.80
CA ALA A 74 37.68 -12.89 14.81
C ALA A 74 37.36 -14.38 14.93
N ALA A 75 38.22 -15.31 14.49
CA ALA A 75 37.94 -16.75 14.56
C ALA A 75 38.07 -17.32 15.99
N VAL A 76 39.08 -16.88 16.76
CA VAL A 76 39.23 -17.25 18.18
C VAL A 76 38.19 -16.54 19.05
N GLY A 77 37.87 -15.29 18.70
CA GLY A 77 36.73 -14.58 19.27
C GLY A 77 35.38 -15.24 18.94
N PHE A 78 35.24 -15.95 17.82
CA PHE A 78 33.98 -16.57 17.38
C PHE A 78 33.58 -17.79 18.21
N ILE A 79 34.53 -18.58 18.72
CA ILE A 79 34.22 -19.73 19.59
C ILE A 79 33.86 -19.26 21.01
N ALA A 80 34.56 -18.25 21.54
CA ALA A 80 34.19 -17.59 22.80
C ALA A 80 32.87 -16.80 22.68
N ALA A 81 32.64 -16.16 21.53
CA ALA A 81 31.38 -15.50 21.21
C ALA A 81 30.26 -16.48 20.91
N LEU A 82 30.50 -17.74 20.50
CA LEU A 82 29.44 -18.75 20.37
C LEU A 82 28.88 -19.15 21.74
N LEU A 83 29.74 -19.26 22.76
CA LEU A 83 29.31 -19.50 24.15
C LEU A 83 28.54 -18.30 24.72
N VAL A 84 28.96 -17.07 24.43
CA VAL A 84 28.23 -15.85 24.82
C VAL A 84 26.99 -15.61 23.94
N ARG A 85 26.98 -16.06 22.68
CA ARG A 85 25.86 -15.96 21.72
C ARG A 85 24.76 -16.97 21.99
N TRP A 86 25.07 -18.13 22.58
CA TRP A 86 24.04 -19.06 23.05
C TRP A 86 23.27 -18.50 24.25
N PHE A 87 23.92 -17.68 25.07
CA PHE A 87 23.28 -17.09 26.25
C PHE A 87 22.78 -15.64 26.09
N ARG A 88 23.30 -14.83 25.14
CA ARG A 88 22.91 -13.43 24.83
C ARG A 88 22.79 -12.48 26.06
N TRP A 89 23.90 -12.14 26.72
CA TRP A 89 23.87 -11.28 27.92
C TRP A 89 24.22 -9.80 27.58
N PRO A 90 23.33 -8.81 27.82
CA PRO A 90 23.61 -7.39 27.64
C PRO A 90 24.56 -6.81 28.70
N ALA A 91 25.29 -5.73 28.38
CA ALA A 91 26.21 -5.03 29.30
C ALA A 91 25.56 -4.49 30.59
N SER A 92 24.23 -4.29 30.59
CA SER A 92 23.45 -3.97 31.78
C SER A 92 23.43 -5.10 32.81
N ILE A 93 23.57 -6.36 32.40
CA ILE A 93 23.71 -7.51 33.32
C ILE A 93 25.01 -7.39 34.12
N LEU A 94 26.11 -6.99 33.48
CA LEU A 94 27.40 -6.86 34.15
C LEU A 94 27.39 -5.72 35.17
N GLY A 95 26.76 -4.59 34.86
CA GLY A 95 26.61 -3.46 35.79
C GLY A 95 25.70 -3.78 36.98
N PHE A 96 24.55 -4.42 36.74
CA PHE A 96 23.65 -4.84 37.81
C PHE A 96 24.21 -5.99 38.65
N ALA A 97 24.89 -6.96 38.03
CA ALA A 97 25.56 -8.04 38.74
C ALA A 97 26.72 -7.50 39.59
N ALA A 98 27.48 -6.50 39.13
CA ALA A 98 28.53 -5.86 39.92
C ALA A 98 27.98 -5.09 41.13
N ALA A 99 26.87 -4.35 40.96
CA ALA A 99 26.20 -3.65 42.07
C ALA A 99 25.56 -4.64 43.07
N SER A 100 24.94 -5.71 42.57
CA SER A 100 24.36 -6.79 43.38
C SER A 100 25.43 -7.57 44.15
N PHE A 101 26.58 -7.82 43.52
CA PHE A 101 27.75 -8.46 44.13
C PHE A 101 28.33 -7.59 45.24
N GLY A 102 28.49 -6.28 45.03
CA GLY A 102 28.94 -5.34 46.07
C GLY A 102 28.01 -5.28 47.29
N ALA A 103 26.69 -5.35 47.08
CA ALA A 103 25.71 -5.43 48.16
C ALA A 103 25.77 -6.77 48.92
N LEU A 104 25.88 -7.90 48.20
CA LEU A 104 26.00 -9.25 48.79
C LEU A 104 27.27 -9.42 49.63
N GLN A 105 28.39 -8.84 49.18
CA GLN A 105 29.69 -8.94 49.86
C GLN A 105 29.68 -8.29 51.26
N ARG A 106 28.83 -7.28 51.48
CA ARG A 106 28.67 -6.60 52.78
C ARG A 106 27.55 -7.19 53.63
N TRP A 107 26.48 -7.72 53.03
CA TRP A 107 25.28 -8.19 53.75
C TRP A 107 25.37 -9.65 54.20
N GLN A 108 26.09 -10.49 53.45
CA GLN A 108 26.31 -11.93 53.74
C GLN A 108 27.80 -12.29 53.51
N PRO A 109 28.73 -11.73 54.31
CA PRO A 109 30.17 -11.88 54.09
C PRO A 109 30.65 -13.33 54.25
N GLU A 110 29.90 -14.18 54.96
CA GLU A 110 30.25 -15.59 55.20
C GLU A 110 29.87 -16.53 54.04
N MET A 111 29.13 -16.06 53.03
CA MET A 111 28.88 -16.85 51.82
C MET A 111 30.18 -17.04 51.00
N SER A 112 30.37 -18.23 50.42
CA SER A 112 31.52 -18.46 49.55
C SER A 112 31.48 -17.53 48.33
N LEU A 113 32.66 -17.10 47.88
CA LEU A 113 32.81 -16.20 46.73
C LEU A 113 32.07 -16.73 45.49
N VAL A 114 32.06 -18.05 45.31
CA VAL A 114 31.35 -18.73 44.21
C VAL A 114 29.84 -18.61 44.36
N ALA A 115 29.29 -18.71 45.58
CA ALA A 115 27.87 -18.53 45.83
C ALA A 115 27.42 -17.07 45.69
N GLN A 116 28.25 -16.11 46.10
CA GLN A 116 28.01 -14.66 45.93
C GLN A 116 28.01 -14.26 44.44
N LEU A 117 28.97 -14.76 43.67
CA LEU A 117 29.04 -14.55 42.22
C LEU A 117 27.85 -15.21 41.50
N ALA A 118 27.45 -16.42 41.93
CA ALA A 118 26.30 -17.13 41.37
C ALA A 118 24.98 -16.39 41.62
N LEU A 119 24.71 -15.91 42.84
CA LEU A 119 23.49 -15.17 43.17
C LEU A 119 23.42 -13.81 42.48
N ALA A 120 24.54 -13.09 42.40
CA ALA A 120 24.63 -11.82 41.67
C ALA A 120 24.40 -12.00 40.16
N ALA A 121 24.87 -13.10 39.58
CA ALA A 121 24.63 -13.45 38.18
C ALA A 121 23.17 -13.87 37.92
N ILE A 122 22.55 -14.62 38.83
CA ILE A 122 21.12 -15.02 38.74
C ILE A 122 20.21 -13.79 38.86
N GLY A 123 20.48 -12.88 39.80
CA GLY A 123 19.73 -11.63 39.96
C GLY A 123 19.87 -10.69 38.75
N GLY A 124 21.09 -10.52 38.23
CA GLY A 124 21.35 -9.72 37.02
C GLY A 124 20.73 -10.32 35.75
N GLY A 125 20.77 -11.64 35.60
CA GLY A 125 20.18 -12.36 34.46
C GLY A 125 18.64 -12.28 34.43
N ALA A 126 17.99 -12.43 35.58
CA ALA A 126 16.52 -12.47 35.66
C ALA A 126 15.87 -11.07 35.56
N ALA A 127 16.51 -10.02 36.10
CA ALA A 127 16.12 -8.62 35.86
C ALA A 127 16.18 -8.26 34.36
N THR A 128 17.18 -8.79 33.66
CA THR A 128 17.38 -8.51 32.24
C THR A 128 16.43 -9.30 31.36
N TRP A 129 16.05 -10.52 31.74
CA TRP A 129 15.01 -11.28 31.04
C TRP A 129 13.64 -10.58 31.10
N LEU A 130 13.31 -9.95 32.23
CA LEU A 130 12.08 -9.15 32.39
C LEU A 130 12.13 -7.83 31.60
N ILE A 131 13.23 -7.09 31.65
CA ILE A 131 13.36 -5.78 30.97
C ILE A 131 13.50 -5.96 29.46
N VAL A 132 14.27 -6.94 29.00
CA VAL A 132 14.53 -7.17 27.56
C VAL A 132 13.48 -8.08 26.93
N GLY A 133 12.95 -9.06 27.66
CA GLY A 133 11.90 -9.97 27.17
C GLY A 133 10.55 -9.30 26.99
N PHE A 134 10.15 -8.42 27.93
CA PHE A 134 8.91 -7.64 27.82
C PHE A 134 8.98 -6.56 26.74
N TRP A 135 10.16 -5.94 26.52
CA TRP A 135 10.36 -4.93 25.46
C TRP A 135 10.60 -5.49 24.06
N ASN A 136 11.17 -6.68 23.93
CA ASN A 136 11.33 -7.34 22.63
C ASN A 136 10.00 -7.76 22.00
N TRP A 137 8.92 -7.90 22.79
CA TRP A 137 7.58 -8.21 22.27
C TRP A 137 6.87 -6.98 21.69
N VAL A 138 7.20 -5.76 22.13
CA VAL A 138 6.47 -4.53 21.78
C VAL A 138 7.13 -3.72 20.66
N VAL A 139 8.45 -3.79 20.47
CA VAL A 139 9.18 -2.79 19.65
C VAL A 139 9.86 -3.31 18.34
N PRO A 140 9.31 -4.24 17.53
CA PRO A 140 9.98 -4.64 16.29
C PRO A 140 10.14 -3.54 15.21
N ARG A 141 9.74 -2.28 15.44
CA ARG A 141 9.76 -1.21 14.43
C ARG A 141 10.84 -0.12 14.60
N LEU A 142 11.72 -0.17 15.61
CA LEU A 142 12.67 0.96 15.89
C LEU A 142 14.18 0.61 15.91
N LEU A 143 14.57 -0.66 15.73
CA LEU A 143 15.93 -1.11 16.06
C LEU A 143 16.98 -1.13 14.92
N GLN A 144 16.65 -0.70 13.70
CA GLN A 144 17.68 -0.58 12.65
C GLN A 144 18.57 0.66 12.79
N ALA A 145 18.06 1.76 13.35
CA ALA A 145 18.84 2.99 13.55
C ALA A 145 19.82 2.89 14.74
N TRP A 146 19.54 2.00 15.70
CA TRP A 146 20.27 1.89 16.97
C TRP A 146 21.65 1.22 16.85
N ARG A 147 21.86 0.36 15.85
CA ARG A 147 23.10 -0.41 15.70
C ARG A 147 24.30 0.47 15.31
N MET A 148 24.07 1.56 14.57
CA MET A 148 25.12 2.48 14.11
C MET A 148 25.53 3.50 15.19
N VAL A 149 24.59 3.92 16.04
CA VAL A 149 24.83 4.94 17.08
C VAL A 149 25.68 4.37 18.22
N VAL A 150 25.39 3.14 18.65
CA VAL A 150 26.13 2.45 19.73
C VAL A 150 27.59 2.15 19.33
N LEU A 151 27.82 1.72 18.09
CA LEU A 151 29.18 1.48 17.58
C LEU A 151 30.01 2.77 17.50
N THR A 152 29.37 3.89 17.18
CA THR A 152 30.03 5.21 17.11
C THR A 152 30.40 5.72 18.51
N ILE A 153 29.55 5.49 19.52
CA ILE A 153 29.79 5.87 20.92
C ILE A 153 30.90 5.02 21.55
N LEU A 154 30.93 3.72 21.28
CA LEU A 154 32.01 2.83 21.76
C LEU A 154 33.37 3.17 21.12
N GLY A 155 33.40 3.54 19.84
CA GLY A 155 34.61 4.02 19.18
C GLY A 155 35.12 5.36 19.74
N ALA A 156 34.22 6.29 20.10
CA ALA A 156 34.58 7.56 20.70
C ALA A 156 35.11 7.42 22.15
N ALA A 157 34.52 6.51 22.94
CA ALA A 157 34.99 6.21 24.30
C ALA A 157 36.39 5.55 24.30
N ALA A 158 36.65 4.65 23.34
CA ALA A 158 37.97 4.05 23.17
C ALA A 158 39.02 5.08 22.73
N ALA A 159 38.66 6.00 21.83
CA ALA A 159 39.54 7.10 21.42
C ALA A 159 39.83 8.08 22.56
N PHE A 160 38.84 8.37 23.42
CA PHE A 160 39.02 9.23 24.59
C PHE A 160 39.92 8.57 25.65
N GLY A 161 39.76 7.27 25.90
CA GLY A 161 40.65 6.51 26.79
C GLY A 161 42.09 6.44 26.27
N ALA A 162 42.27 6.25 24.96
CA ALA A 162 43.60 6.27 24.32
C ALA A 162 44.25 7.66 24.38
N LEU A 163 43.47 8.73 24.20
CA LEU A 163 43.94 10.12 24.34
C LEU A 163 44.34 10.43 25.79
N GLN A 164 43.57 9.96 26.76
CA GLN A 164 43.86 10.13 28.19
C GLN A 164 45.13 9.38 28.61
N GLN A 165 45.33 8.16 28.13
CA GLN A 165 46.58 7.41 28.36
C GLN A 165 47.78 8.04 27.65
N TRP A 166 47.59 8.53 26.42
CA TRP A 166 48.64 9.24 25.69
C TRP A 166 49.05 10.52 26.43
N LEU A 167 48.10 11.35 26.87
CA LEU A 167 48.36 12.57 27.66
C LEU A 167 49.05 12.32 29.01
N LEU A 168 48.76 11.19 29.66
CA LEU A 168 49.46 10.75 30.87
C LEU A 168 50.90 10.28 30.57
N GLN A 169 51.15 9.66 29.41
CA GLN A 169 52.48 9.16 29.02
C GLN A 169 53.48 10.26 28.62
N ILE A 170 53.00 11.41 28.11
CA ILE A 170 53.88 12.54 27.72
C ILE A 170 54.14 13.51 28.88
N GLY A 171 53.67 13.21 30.09
CA GLY A 171 53.84 14.09 31.25
C GLY A 171 53.25 15.48 30.98
N TRP A 172 52.00 15.57 30.52
CA TRP A 172 51.43 16.86 30.07
C TRP A 172 51.37 17.96 31.15
N LEU A 173 51.48 17.57 32.43
CA LEU A 173 51.64 18.47 33.58
C LEU A 173 53.00 19.17 33.62
N ASP A 174 54.01 18.69 32.90
CA ASP A 174 55.39 19.21 32.86
C ASP A 174 55.66 20.15 31.66
N LEU A 175 54.67 20.35 30.78
CA LEU A 175 54.74 21.35 29.71
C LEU A 175 54.64 22.78 30.29
N PRO A 176 55.42 23.77 29.80
CA PRO A 176 55.23 25.16 30.21
C PRO A 176 53.80 25.63 29.88
N LEU A 177 53.27 26.56 30.68
CA LEU A 177 51.87 27.03 30.63
C LEU A 177 51.40 27.40 29.21
N SER A 178 52.30 27.94 28.37
CA SER A 178 52.03 28.23 26.95
C SER A 178 51.77 26.99 26.09
N GLY A 179 52.45 25.87 26.36
CA GLY A 179 52.25 24.57 25.72
C GLY A 179 50.98 23.87 26.18
N GLN A 180 50.63 23.98 27.46
CA GLN A 180 49.36 23.47 28.00
C GLN A 180 48.15 24.25 27.45
N ILE A 181 48.26 25.58 27.35
CA ILE A 181 47.24 26.44 26.74
C ILE A 181 47.13 26.17 25.23
N ALA A 182 48.23 25.94 24.52
CA ALA A 182 48.21 25.58 23.10
C ALA A 182 47.57 24.20 22.85
N LEU A 183 47.86 23.20 23.68
CA LEU A 183 47.23 21.87 23.61
C LEU A 183 45.75 21.89 23.99
N ALA A 184 45.37 22.66 25.03
CA ALA A 184 43.98 22.82 25.45
C ALA A 184 43.17 23.61 24.41
N ALA A 185 43.76 24.60 23.74
CA ALA A 185 43.15 25.32 22.63
C ALA A 185 42.98 24.41 21.40
N LEU A 186 43.98 23.57 21.07
CA LEU A 186 43.89 22.56 20.00
C LEU A 186 42.84 21.48 20.29
N ALA A 187 42.76 20.99 21.54
CA ALA A 187 41.75 20.03 21.98
C ALA A 187 40.34 20.64 22.04
N GLY A 188 40.22 21.91 22.43
CA GLY A 188 38.98 22.68 22.42
C GLY A 188 38.45 22.93 21.01
N VAL A 189 39.34 23.25 20.04
CA VAL A 189 38.98 23.39 18.62
C VAL A 189 38.57 22.03 18.02
N ALA A 190 39.25 20.94 18.37
CA ALA A 190 38.89 19.58 17.93
C ALA A 190 37.55 19.09 18.52
N ALA A 191 37.29 19.31 19.81
CA ALA A 191 36.03 18.97 20.47
C ALA A 191 34.86 19.80 19.92
N ALA A 192 35.09 21.10 19.66
CA ALA A 192 34.09 21.98 19.05
C ALA A 192 33.71 21.52 17.63
N HIS A 193 34.66 20.99 16.83
CA HIS A 193 34.38 20.41 15.51
C HIS A 193 33.60 19.08 15.57
N ILE A 194 33.88 18.21 16.55
CA ILE A 194 33.18 16.92 16.74
C ILE A 194 31.74 17.11 17.23
N VAL A 195 31.51 18.02 18.18
CA VAL A 195 30.17 18.34 18.71
C VAL A 195 29.31 19.04 17.65
N ARG A 196 29.90 19.94 16.84
CA ARG A 196 29.24 20.48 15.64
C ARG A 196 28.83 19.32 14.71
N TRP A 197 29.77 18.43 14.34
CA TRP A 197 29.52 17.30 13.43
C TRP A 197 28.36 16.39 13.84
N LEU A 198 28.22 16.07 15.14
CA LEU A 198 27.12 15.27 15.68
C LEU A 198 25.77 16.01 15.66
N TRP A 199 25.74 17.31 15.96
CA TRP A 199 24.50 18.09 16.05
C TRP A 199 23.79 18.30 14.71
N ALA A 200 24.51 18.55 13.60
CA ALA A 200 23.81 18.74 12.32
C ALA A 200 23.40 17.44 11.62
N LYS A 201 23.88 16.27 12.07
CA LYS A 201 23.26 14.97 11.74
C LYS A 201 21.98 14.71 12.53
N ALA A 202 21.89 15.20 13.77
CA ALA A 202 20.73 14.98 14.66
C ALA A 202 19.58 15.98 14.45
N LYS A 203 19.85 17.19 13.91
CA LYS A 203 18.85 18.25 13.70
C LYS A 203 17.55 17.82 12.98
N PRO A 204 17.59 17.02 11.89
CA PRO A 204 16.37 16.58 11.21
C PRO A 204 15.53 15.59 12.04
N LEU A 205 16.19 14.78 12.89
CA LEU A 205 15.58 13.79 13.78
C LEU A 205 14.96 14.43 15.04
N LEU A 206 15.58 15.49 15.56
CA LEU A 206 15.17 16.20 16.78
C LEU A 206 13.94 17.10 16.60
N ARG A 207 13.65 17.60 15.38
CA ARG A 207 12.44 18.41 15.10
C ARG A 207 11.12 17.64 15.23
N ARG A 208 11.17 16.30 15.20
CA ARG A 208 9.98 15.43 15.16
C ARG A 208 9.68 14.69 16.47
N ASN A 209 10.61 14.67 17.44
CA ASN A 209 10.45 13.87 18.66
C ASN A 209 10.94 14.58 19.92
N ARG A 210 9.99 15.15 20.67
CA ARG A 210 10.17 15.83 21.96
C ARG A 210 10.81 14.93 23.04
N LEU A 211 10.55 13.62 22.96
CA LEU A 211 11.12 12.61 23.86
C LEU A 211 12.65 12.51 23.79
N LEU A 212 13.28 12.72 22.62
CA LEU A 212 14.74 12.58 22.49
C LEU A 212 15.51 13.68 23.24
N ILE A 213 14.90 14.85 23.42
CA ILE A 213 15.46 15.99 24.16
C ILE A 213 15.44 15.72 25.67
N GLU A 214 14.34 15.14 26.17
CA GLU A 214 14.19 14.75 27.57
C GLU A 214 15.21 13.66 27.95
N TRP A 215 15.52 12.74 27.03
CA TRP A 215 16.55 11.70 27.22
C TRP A 215 17.99 12.24 27.26
N LEU A 216 18.32 13.21 26.42
CA LEU A 216 19.67 13.82 26.41
C LEU A 216 19.92 14.67 27.65
N LEU A 217 18.88 15.35 28.16
CA LEU A 217 18.94 16.05 29.45
C LEU A 217 19.08 15.09 30.62
N GLY A 218 18.41 13.92 30.57
CA GLY A 218 18.59 12.84 31.53
C GLY A 218 20.01 12.29 31.55
N LEU A 219 20.63 12.07 30.38
CA LEU A 219 22.03 11.62 30.28
C LEU A 219 23.03 12.67 30.77
N GLY A 220 22.77 13.95 30.53
CA GLY A 220 23.57 15.06 31.09
C GLY A 220 23.49 15.12 32.63
N ALA A 221 22.30 14.91 33.19
CA ALA A 221 22.09 14.84 34.64
C ALA A 221 22.79 13.62 35.27
N VAL A 222 22.76 12.46 34.61
CA VAL A 222 23.49 11.25 35.04
C VAL A 222 25.02 11.46 34.95
N GLY A 223 25.51 12.12 33.90
CA GLY A 223 26.93 12.46 33.76
C GLY A 223 27.42 13.42 34.83
N ALA A 224 26.63 14.44 35.15
CA ALA A 224 26.90 15.37 36.26
C ALA A 224 26.87 14.63 37.61
N LEU A 225 25.89 13.76 37.84
CA LEU A 225 25.78 12.94 39.05
C LEU A 225 26.99 12.02 39.22
N VAL A 226 27.45 11.34 38.16
CA VAL A 226 28.63 10.47 38.19
C VAL A 226 29.92 11.27 38.43
N THR A 227 30.03 12.47 37.84
CA THR A 227 31.20 13.34 38.06
C THR A 227 31.20 13.89 39.50
N SER A 228 30.03 14.22 40.06
CA SER A 228 29.88 14.61 41.47
C SER A 228 30.16 13.47 42.45
N VAL A 229 29.78 12.23 42.12
CA VAL A 229 30.08 11.01 42.90
C VAL A 229 31.59 10.70 42.88
N CYS A 230 32.27 10.92 41.77
CA CYS A 230 33.73 10.73 41.66
C CYS A 230 34.54 11.83 42.35
N LEU A 231 34.02 13.06 42.44
CA LEU A 231 34.69 14.20 43.10
C LEU A 231 34.43 14.27 44.62
N TYR A 232 33.34 13.68 45.11
CA TYR A 232 32.96 13.67 46.54
C TYR A 232 32.43 12.29 46.99
N PRO A 233 33.32 11.33 47.33
CA PRO A 233 32.95 9.92 47.55
C PRO A 233 32.24 9.61 48.88
N GLU A 234 32.44 10.41 49.93
CA GLU A 234 31.92 10.14 51.29
C GLU A 234 30.38 10.24 51.43
N PRO A 235 29.67 11.25 50.89
CA PRO A 235 28.20 11.34 51.03
C PRO A 235 27.41 10.51 50.01
N PHE A 236 28.03 10.00 48.93
CA PHE A 236 27.33 9.30 47.84
C PHE A 236 27.35 7.77 47.92
N GLY A 237 28.25 7.18 48.73
CA GLY A 237 28.26 5.72 48.97
C GLY A 237 26.92 5.19 49.48
N LEU A 238 26.29 5.92 50.41
CA LEU A 238 24.97 5.58 50.97
C LEU A 238 23.86 5.55 49.90
N VAL A 239 23.88 6.50 48.96
CA VAL A 239 22.85 6.63 47.90
C VAL A 239 22.98 5.51 46.87
N VAL A 240 24.21 5.17 46.48
CA VAL A 240 24.49 4.05 45.56
C VAL A 240 24.14 2.70 46.21
N ASP A 241 24.42 2.54 47.50
CA ASP A 241 24.07 1.33 48.26
C ASP A 241 22.55 1.16 48.41
N HIS A 242 21.82 2.23 48.72
CA HIS A 242 20.35 2.19 48.79
C HIS A 242 19.71 1.96 47.41
N LEU A 243 20.23 2.57 46.35
CA LEU A 243 19.76 2.33 44.98
C LEU A 243 20.06 0.90 44.52
N GLY A 244 21.21 0.35 44.87
CA GLY A 244 21.57 -1.05 44.62
C GLY A 244 20.68 -2.04 45.37
N ALA A 245 20.41 -1.79 46.66
CA ALA A 245 19.51 -2.59 47.47
C ALA A 245 18.05 -2.53 46.98
N VAL A 246 17.57 -1.34 46.61
CA VAL A 246 16.23 -1.15 46.01
C VAL A 246 16.15 -1.87 44.66
N SER A 247 17.19 -1.80 43.85
CA SER A 247 17.27 -2.48 42.55
C SER A 247 17.29 -4.00 42.69
N LEU A 248 18.01 -4.54 43.68
CA LEU A 248 18.03 -5.97 44.01
C LEU A 248 16.69 -6.44 44.57
N ALA A 249 16.03 -5.62 45.40
CA ALA A 249 14.71 -5.91 45.95
C ALA A 249 13.62 -5.87 44.86
N LEU A 250 13.69 -4.93 43.90
CA LEU A 250 12.77 -4.86 42.76
C LEU A 250 13.01 -6.01 41.78
N ALA A 251 14.26 -6.32 41.45
CA ALA A 251 14.61 -7.45 40.60
C ALA A 251 14.20 -8.77 41.26
N GLY A 252 14.58 -8.99 42.52
CA GLY A 252 14.19 -10.15 43.31
C GLY A 252 12.69 -10.27 43.47
N GLY A 253 11.99 -9.15 43.70
CA GLY A 253 10.54 -9.09 43.79
C GLY A 253 9.84 -9.45 42.49
N LEU A 254 10.31 -8.94 41.35
CA LEU A 254 9.76 -9.27 40.03
C LEU A 254 10.06 -10.72 39.62
N VAL A 255 11.24 -11.23 39.95
CA VAL A 255 11.63 -12.62 39.68
C VAL A 255 10.85 -13.58 40.57
N ALA A 256 10.70 -13.25 41.85
CA ALA A 256 9.85 -13.99 42.77
C ALA A 256 8.38 -13.95 42.30
N THR A 257 7.90 -12.81 41.82
CA THR A 257 6.54 -12.67 41.25
C THR A 257 6.39 -13.50 39.98
N PHE A 258 7.36 -13.45 39.06
CA PHE A 258 7.37 -14.24 37.84
C PHE A 258 7.43 -15.74 38.14
N LEU A 259 8.33 -16.18 39.02
CA LEU A 259 8.45 -17.58 39.45
C LEU A 259 7.20 -18.04 40.20
N PHE A 260 6.60 -17.18 41.01
CA PHE A 260 5.33 -17.46 41.67
C PHE A 260 4.23 -17.70 40.63
N TRP A 261 4.02 -16.78 39.70
CA TRP A 261 3.00 -16.94 38.65
C TRP A 261 3.30 -18.09 37.68
N LEU A 262 4.58 -18.34 37.35
CA LEU A 262 5.00 -19.48 36.56
C LEU A 262 4.72 -20.79 37.31
N THR A 263 5.01 -20.84 38.62
CA THR A 263 4.70 -22.01 39.45
C THR A 263 3.20 -22.22 39.53
N VAL A 264 2.41 -21.16 39.76
CA VAL A 264 0.94 -21.22 39.74
C VAL A 264 0.43 -21.73 38.39
N LEU A 265 1.00 -21.25 37.28
CA LEU A 265 0.65 -21.70 35.93
C LEU A 265 1.03 -23.16 35.69
N LEU A 266 2.24 -23.58 36.05
CA LEU A 266 2.70 -24.97 35.91
C LEU A 266 1.87 -25.92 36.77
N VAL A 267 1.55 -25.53 38.01
CA VAL A 267 0.64 -26.27 38.89
C VAL A 267 -0.75 -26.34 38.27
N PHE A 268 -1.27 -25.23 37.75
CA PHE A 268 -2.56 -25.21 37.06
C PHE A 268 -2.57 -26.15 35.84
N VAL A 269 -1.54 -26.10 34.99
CA VAL A 269 -1.38 -26.97 33.82
C VAL A 269 -1.20 -28.43 34.23
N ALA A 270 -0.47 -28.72 35.30
CA ALA A 270 -0.29 -30.07 35.81
C ALA A 270 -1.60 -30.64 36.36
N ILE A 271 -2.36 -29.86 37.14
CA ILE A 271 -3.71 -30.24 37.61
C ILE A 271 -4.64 -30.44 36.43
N LEU A 272 -4.55 -29.57 35.43
CA LEU A 272 -5.36 -29.66 34.23
C LEU A 272 -5.05 -30.94 33.44
N TYR A 273 -3.77 -31.23 33.22
CA TYR A 273 -3.31 -32.43 32.53
C TYR A 273 -3.68 -33.70 33.30
N TRP A 274 -3.55 -33.69 34.63
CA TRP A 274 -3.98 -34.79 35.49
C TRP A 274 -5.47 -35.07 35.34
N HIS A 275 -6.29 -34.04 35.38
CA HIS A 275 -7.72 -34.13 35.13
C HIS A 275 -8.02 -34.58 33.71
N GLU A 276 -7.28 -34.11 32.72
CA GLU A 276 -7.43 -34.52 31.33
C GLU A 276 -7.10 -35.99 31.11
N VAL A 277 -6.08 -36.55 31.76
CA VAL A 277 -5.73 -37.98 31.63
C VAL A 277 -6.73 -38.87 32.36
N ARG A 278 -7.27 -38.42 33.49
CA ARG A 278 -8.21 -39.19 34.34
C ARG A 278 -9.67 -39.07 33.94
N ASP A 279 -10.03 -38.03 33.20
CA ASP A 279 -11.38 -37.86 32.71
C ASP A 279 -11.76 -39.04 31.83
N ASP A 280 -12.91 -39.62 32.15
CA ASP A 280 -13.55 -40.63 31.34
C ASP A 280 -14.04 -39.98 30.02
N LYS A 281 -13.26 -40.18 28.97
CA LYS A 281 -13.48 -39.60 27.64
C LYS A 281 -14.33 -40.56 26.81
N ASP A 282 -15.36 -40.02 26.15
CA ASP A 282 -16.06 -40.76 25.10
C ASP A 282 -16.70 -42.09 25.59
N ILE A 283 -17.18 -42.11 26.86
CA ILE A 283 -17.73 -43.29 27.54
C ILE A 283 -18.89 -43.91 26.75
N ASP A 284 -19.73 -43.08 26.11
CA ASP A 284 -20.88 -43.53 25.35
C ASP A 284 -20.74 -43.20 23.87
N ARG A 285 -20.41 -44.23 23.07
CA ARG A 285 -20.33 -44.16 21.61
C ARG A 285 -21.70 -44.24 20.93
N ARG A 286 -22.77 -44.55 21.68
CA ARG A 286 -24.12 -44.69 21.14
C ARG A 286 -24.72 -43.33 20.85
N THR A 287 -25.63 -43.29 19.89
CA THR A 287 -26.48 -42.12 19.65
C THR A 287 -27.48 -41.95 20.80
N ALA A 288 -28.11 -40.77 20.88
CA ALA A 288 -29.27 -40.62 21.76
C ALA A 288 -30.37 -41.64 21.38
N PRO A 289 -31.22 -42.06 22.33
CA PRO A 289 -32.38 -42.90 22.05
C PRO A 289 -33.23 -42.34 20.90
N LEU A 290 -33.76 -43.21 20.05
CA LEU A 290 -34.43 -42.79 18.81
C LEU A 290 -35.70 -41.98 19.10
N ASP A 291 -36.50 -42.43 20.07
CA ASP A 291 -37.68 -41.73 20.60
C ASP A 291 -37.35 -40.30 21.08
N HIS A 292 -36.22 -40.13 21.75
CA HIS A 292 -35.75 -38.81 22.19
C HIS A 292 -35.35 -37.91 21.01
N ILE A 293 -34.67 -38.48 20.01
CA ILE A 293 -34.30 -37.75 18.79
C ILE A 293 -35.56 -37.36 18.00
N GLU A 294 -36.53 -38.27 17.87
CA GLU A 294 -37.81 -38.03 17.19
C GLU A 294 -38.60 -36.91 17.88
N ALA A 295 -38.67 -36.92 19.22
CA ALA A 295 -39.32 -35.87 19.99
C ALA A 295 -38.69 -34.49 19.78
N ILE A 296 -37.35 -34.42 19.72
CA ILE A 296 -36.65 -33.18 19.42
C ILE A 296 -36.88 -32.76 17.96
N ALA A 297 -36.71 -33.69 17.01
CA ALA A 297 -36.84 -33.42 15.59
C ALA A 297 -38.25 -32.93 15.23
N ALA A 298 -39.29 -33.41 15.93
CA ALA A 298 -40.68 -32.94 15.76
C ALA A 298 -40.87 -31.45 16.10
N THR A 299 -39.98 -30.87 16.90
CA THR A 299 -40.02 -29.44 17.29
C THR A 299 -39.05 -28.57 16.48
N GLU A 300 -38.13 -29.18 15.73
CA GLU A 300 -37.17 -28.49 14.88
C GLU A 300 -37.78 -28.16 13.51
N ASN A 301 -37.30 -27.08 12.88
CA ASN A 301 -37.74 -26.67 11.54
C ASN A 301 -39.26 -26.48 11.42
N ALA A 302 -39.88 -25.88 12.43
CA ALA A 302 -41.32 -25.62 12.45
C ALA A 302 -41.76 -24.86 11.19
N GLN A 303 -42.89 -25.26 10.60
CA GLN A 303 -43.39 -24.63 9.38
C GLN A 303 -43.65 -23.13 9.60
N GLY A 304 -43.18 -22.30 8.67
CA GLY A 304 -43.27 -20.84 8.77
C GLY A 304 -42.16 -20.18 9.61
N TYR A 305 -41.23 -20.97 10.17
CA TYR A 305 -40.05 -20.46 10.87
C TYR A 305 -38.78 -20.68 10.03
N ALA A 306 -38.06 -19.59 9.76
CA ALA A 306 -36.70 -19.62 9.22
C ALA A 306 -35.64 -19.89 10.31
N GLN A 307 -36.03 -19.68 11.57
CA GLN A 307 -35.19 -19.83 12.74
C GLN A 307 -35.49 -21.15 13.45
N ASN A 308 -34.48 -21.68 14.11
CA ASN A 308 -34.54 -22.88 14.92
C ASN A 308 -33.86 -22.62 16.27
N HIS A 309 -33.98 -23.57 17.18
CA HIS A 309 -33.60 -23.39 18.57
C HIS A 309 -32.90 -24.64 19.11
N ILE A 310 -32.15 -24.47 20.19
CA ILE A 310 -31.54 -25.58 20.91
C ILE A 310 -31.48 -25.26 22.39
N THR A 311 -31.92 -26.24 23.19
CA THR A 311 -31.68 -26.29 24.62
C THR A 311 -30.85 -27.52 24.93
N ALA A 312 -29.65 -27.34 25.45
CA ALA A 312 -28.83 -28.43 25.94
C ALA A 312 -28.64 -28.33 27.45
N VAL A 313 -28.87 -29.44 28.14
CA VAL A 313 -28.70 -29.58 29.59
C VAL A 313 -27.62 -30.62 29.82
N THR A 314 -26.46 -30.15 30.24
CA THR A 314 -25.25 -30.96 30.37
C THR A 314 -24.90 -31.17 31.83
N ALA A 315 -24.85 -32.43 32.26
CA ALA A 315 -24.30 -32.77 33.57
C ALA A 315 -22.78 -32.50 33.59
N MET A 316 -22.32 -31.73 34.56
CA MET A 316 -20.91 -31.35 34.68
C MET A 316 -20.08 -32.44 35.37
N LYS A 317 -18.79 -32.46 35.07
CA LYS A 317 -17.79 -33.24 35.81
C LYS A 317 -17.62 -32.62 37.21
N PRO A 318 -17.54 -33.44 38.28
CA PRO A 318 -17.43 -32.95 39.64
C PRO A 318 -16.07 -32.30 39.93
N GLY A 319 -16.04 -31.41 40.91
CA GLY A 319 -14.81 -30.82 41.46
C GLY A 319 -14.72 -29.30 41.37
N ALA A 320 -14.12 -28.67 42.39
CA ALA A 320 -13.97 -27.22 42.46
C ALA A 320 -13.11 -26.66 41.31
N PHE A 321 -12.09 -27.41 40.88
CA PHE A 321 -11.24 -27.03 39.75
C PHE A 321 -12.05 -26.86 38.46
N ARG A 322 -13.00 -27.77 38.17
CA ARG A 322 -13.87 -27.69 36.99
C ARG A 322 -14.81 -26.49 37.01
N LYS A 323 -15.33 -26.14 38.19
CA LYS A 323 -16.14 -24.94 38.36
C LYS A 323 -15.33 -23.67 38.12
N PHE A 324 -14.10 -23.63 38.62
CA PHE A 324 -13.18 -22.52 38.40
C PHE A 324 -12.80 -22.37 36.93
N THR A 325 -12.37 -23.46 36.27
CA THR A 325 -11.98 -23.41 34.85
C THR A 325 -13.14 -23.07 33.94
N LEU A 326 -14.36 -23.57 34.21
CA LEU A 326 -15.57 -23.17 33.48
C LEU A 326 -15.86 -21.66 33.65
N ALA A 327 -15.79 -21.15 34.88
CA ALA A 327 -16.00 -19.73 35.15
C ALA A 327 -14.96 -18.86 34.43
N LEU A 328 -13.68 -19.28 34.44
CA LEU A 328 -12.61 -18.63 33.71
C LEU A 328 -12.84 -18.64 32.20
N SER A 329 -13.25 -19.77 31.62
CA SER A 329 -13.59 -19.88 30.19
C SER A 329 -14.75 -18.96 29.80
N LEU A 330 -15.84 -18.97 30.57
CA LEU A 330 -17.00 -18.10 30.31
C LEU A 330 -16.64 -16.61 30.43
N TRP A 331 -15.81 -16.25 31.42
CA TRP A 331 -15.31 -14.89 31.58
C TRP A 331 -14.41 -14.47 30.40
N ALA A 332 -13.46 -15.31 30.01
CA ALA A 332 -12.54 -15.03 28.91
C ALA A 332 -13.30 -14.85 27.58
N ILE A 333 -14.19 -15.79 27.24
CA ILE A 333 -15.04 -15.70 26.04
C ILE A 333 -15.90 -14.44 26.10
N GLY A 334 -16.49 -14.12 27.25
CA GLY A 334 -17.26 -12.90 27.42
C GLY A 334 -16.45 -11.63 27.16
N LYS A 335 -15.17 -11.61 27.54
CA LYS A 335 -14.25 -10.49 27.27
C LYS A 335 -13.81 -10.44 25.80
N GLU A 336 -13.48 -11.57 25.20
CA GLU A 336 -13.13 -11.65 23.78
C GLU A 336 -14.30 -11.17 22.89
N VAL A 337 -15.53 -11.60 23.18
CA VAL A 337 -16.72 -11.15 22.43
C VAL A 337 -16.99 -9.65 22.59
N GLN A 338 -16.71 -9.08 23.77
CA GLN A 338 -16.91 -7.64 24.00
C GLN A 338 -15.86 -6.75 23.34
N TYR A 339 -14.59 -7.18 23.32
CA TYR A 339 -13.49 -6.31 22.92
C TYR A 339 -12.92 -6.63 21.53
N TRP A 340 -12.99 -7.88 21.09
CA TRP A 340 -12.25 -8.36 19.91
C TRP A 340 -13.18 -8.74 18.75
N PHE A 341 -14.42 -9.14 19.04
CA PHE A 341 -15.42 -9.44 18.00
C PHE A 341 -16.35 -8.27 17.74
N ARG A 342 -16.88 -8.24 16.52
CA ARG A 342 -17.79 -7.20 16.06
C ARG A 342 -19.16 -7.38 16.74
N PRO A 343 -19.85 -6.30 17.15
CA PRO A 343 -21.21 -6.39 17.65
C PRO A 343 -22.13 -7.14 16.69
N GLY A 344 -22.93 -8.09 17.20
CA GLY A 344 -23.87 -8.90 16.40
C GLY A 344 -23.27 -10.11 15.68
N PHE A 345 -21.99 -10.43 15.91
CA PHE A 345 -21.31 -11.62 15.38
C PHE A 345 -20.60 -12.39 16.49
N VAL A 346 -20.61 -13.72 16.37
CA VAL A 346 -19.66 -14.58 17.08
C VAL A 346 -18.62 -15.00 16.05
N LEU A 347 -17.39 -14.51 16.19
CA LEU A 347 -16.35 -14.64 15.17
C LEU A 347 -16.85 -14.08 13.82
N ASN A 348 -17.04 -14.94 12.82
CA ASN A 348 -17.56 -14.61 11.49
C ASN A 348 -18.91 -15.29 11.19
N MET A 349 -19.60 -15.83 12.21
CA MET A 349 -20.89 -16.50 12.05
C MET A 349 -22.02 -15.47 12.19
N GLY A 350 -22.78 -15.29 11.12
CA GLY A 350 -23.89 -14.34 11.08
C GLY A 350 -25.24 -14.91 11.49
N THR A 351 -25.39 -16.24 11.55
CA THR A 351 -26.66 -16.98 11.64
C THR A 351 -27.24 -17.08 13.06
N ILE A 352 -26.54 -16.59 14.08
CA ILE A 352 -26.91 -16.73 15.49
C ILE A 352 -27.67 -15.49 15.95
N HIS A 353 -28.92 -15.65 16.41
CA HIS A 353 -29.71 -14.57 17.00
C HIS A 353 -29.37 -14.38 18.48
N TYR A 354 -29.18 -15.48 19.18
CA TYR A 354 -28.92 -15.50 20.61
C TYR A 354 -28.17 -16.78 20.98
N ALA A 355 -27.16 -16.69 21.84
CA ALA A 355 -26.51 -17.86 22.43
C ALA A 355 -26.11 -17.56 23.88
N ARG A 356 -26.38 -18.48 24.81
CA ARG A 356 -26.05 -18.30 26.23
C ARG A 356 -25.71 -19.60 26.92
N TRP A 357 -24.58 -19.58 27.62
CA TRP A 357 -24.24 -20.56 28.64
C TRP A 357 -24.50 -20.02 30.04
N PHE A 358 -24.99 -20.87 30.91
CA PHE A 358 -24.98 -20.61 32.35
C PHE A 358 -25.01 -21.91 33.16
N ARG A 359 -24.45 -21.85 34.36
CA ARG A 359 -24.55 -22.93 35.34
C ARG A 359 -25.79 -22.70 36.20
N LEU A 360 -26.63 -23.72 36.35
CA LEU A 360 -27.81 -23.62 37.21
C LEU A 360 -27.37 -23.53 38.69
N PRO A 361 -27.73 -22.46 39.43
CA PRO A 361 -27.34 -22.28 40.83
C PRO A 361 -27.73 -23.48 41.69
N GLY A 362 -26.86 -23.87 42.63
CA GLY A 362 -27.11 -25.02 43.51
C GLY A 362 -27.01 -26.40 42.86
N SER A 363 -26.68 -26.49 41.56
CA SER A 363 -26.57 -27.77 40.84
C SER A 363 -25.24 -27.96 40.10
N GLU A 364 -24.98 -29.19 39.67
CA GLU A 364 -23.88 -29.54 38.75
C GLU A 364 -24.37 -29.63 37.30
N MET A 365 -25.31 -28.77 36.92
CA MET A 365 -25.89 -28.72 35.58
C MET A 365 -25.50 -27.43 34.87
N MET A 366 -25.06 -27.58 33.62
CA MET A 366 -24.79 -26.48 32.70
C MET A 366 -25.85 -26.45 31.62
N LEU A 367 -26.44 -25.28 31.39
CA LEU A 367 -27.43 -25.07 30.36
C LEU A 367 -26.82 -24.25 29.22
N PHE A 368 -27.22 -24.60 28.01
CA PHE A 368 -26.96 -23.85 26.80
C PHE A 368 -28.28 -23.60 26.07
N PHE A 369 -28.53 -22.33 25.74
CA PHE A 369 -29.62 -21.91 24.88
C PHE A 369 -29.07 -21.24 23.64
N SER A 370 -29.67 -21.52 22.48
CA SER A 370 -29.41 -20.73 21.29
C SER A 370 -30.58 -20.72 20.32
N ASN A 371 -30.73 -19.59 19.63
CA ASN A 371 -31.61 -19.40 18.49
C ASN A 371 -30.74 -19.06 17.26
N TYR A 372 -30.99 -19.72 16.14
CA TYR A 372 -30.15 -19.65 14.96
C TYR A 372 -30.95 -19.86 13.67
N ASP A 373 -30.39 -19.43 12.54
CA ASP A 373 -30.99 -19.62 11.22
C ASP A 373 -30.79 -21.05 10.70
N GLY A 374 -31.81 -21.58 10.02
CA GLY A 374 -31.71 -22.84 9.29
C GLY A 374 -31.69 -24.09 10.19
N SER A 375 -31.01 -25.14 9.71
CA SER A 375 -31.06 -26.45 10.35
C SER A 375 -30.03 -26.60 11.48
N TRP A 376 -30.36 -27.47 12.44
CA TRP A 376 -29.45 -27.88 13.51
C TRP A 376 -28.07 -28.35 13.00
N LEU A 377 -28.05 -29.05 11.87
CA LEU A 377 -26.81 -29.55 11.26
C LEU A 377 -25.92 -28.41 10.77
N SER A 378 -26.49 -27.44 10.07
CA SER A 378 -25.75 -26.26 9.56
C SER A 378 -25.15 -25.46 10.71
N TYR A 379 -25.94 -25.27 11.77
CA TYR A 379 -25.53 -24.51 12.95
C TYR A 379 -24.34 -25.15 13.68
N LEU A 380 -24.37 -26.46 13.92
CA LEU A 380 -23.24 -27.12 14.58
C LEU A 380 -22.01 -27.21 13.68
N GLU A 381 -22.16 -27.30 12.35
CA GLU A 381 -21.01 -27.29 11.43
C GLU A 381 -20.24 -25.98 11.51
N ASP A 382 -20.94 -24.85 11.61
CA ASP A 382 -20.34 -23.54 11.84
C ASP A 382 -19.50 -23.52 13.14
N PHE A 383 -19.99 -24.13 14.21
CA PHE A 383 -19.22 -24.23 15.45
C PHE A 383 -18.02 -25.16 15.39
N ILE A 384 -18.11 -26.27 14.65
CA ILE A 384 -17.00 -27.20 14.48
C ILE A 384 -15.88 -26.55 13.66
N THR A 385 -16.25 -25.85 12.58
CA THR A 385 -15.28 -25.29 11.63
C THR A 385 -14.70 -23.96 12.10
N LYS A 386 -15.51 -23.09 12.70
CA LYS A 386 -15.12 -21.70 12.99
C LYS A 386 -14.87 -21.42 14.47
N ALA A 387 -15.56 -22.11 15.39
CA ALA A 387 -15.58 -21.74 16.81
C ALA A 387 -15.19 -22.87 17.79
N HIS A 388 -14.56 -23.93 17.30
CA HIS A 388 -14.37 -25.16 18.08
C HIS A 388 -13.51 -24.96 19.35
N GLU A 389 -12.60 -23.99 19.37
CA GLU A 389 -11.76 -23.71 20.55
C GLU A 389 -12.60 -23.20 21.73
N GLY A 390 -13.45 -22.20 21.50
CA GLY A 390 -14.37 -21.68 22.51
C GLY A 390 -15.41 -22.70 22.97
N GLN A 391 -15.92 -23.51 22.03
CA GLN A 391 -16.83 -24.61 22.34
C GLN A 391 -16.16 -25.67 23.22
N THR A 392 -14.92 -26.02 22.90
CA THR A 392 -14.12 -26.97 23.65
C THR A 392 -13.81 -26.45 25.05
N ALA A 393 -13.48 -25.15 25.18
CA ALA A 393 -13.21 -24.52 26.46
C ALA A 393 -14.41 -24.63 27.41
N VAL A 394 -15.63 -24.43 26.94
CA VAL A 394 -16.83 -24.49 27.79
C VAL A 394 -17.32 -25.92 27.98
N TRP A 395 -17.59 -26.65 26.90
CA TRP A 395 -18.29 -27.94 26.95
C TRP A 395 -17.42 -29.12 27.39
N SER A 396 -16.09 -29.00 27.41
CA SER A 396 -15.19 -30.02 27.96
C SER A 396 -15.40 -30.32 29.45
N HIS A 397 -16.08 -29.42 30.17
CA HIS A 397 -16.50 -29.59 31.56
C HIS A 397 -17.70 -30.55 31.70
N GLY A 398 -18.40 -30.87 30.61
CA GLY A 398 -19.52 -31.80 30.58
C GLY A 398 -19.09 -33.27 30.58
N LYS A 399 -19.88 -34.13 31.22
CA LYS A 399 -19.65 -35.59 31.22
C LYS A 399 -19.75 -36.15 29.79
N GLY A 400 -18.83 -37.04 29.44
CA GLY A 400 -18.81 -37.72 28.13
C GLY A 400 -18.41 -36.86 26.93
N PHE A 401 -17.90 -35.64 27.15
CA PHE A 401 -17.42 -34.77 26.06
C PHE A 401 -16.24 -35.40 25.30
N PRO A 402 -16.07 -35.14 23.98
CA PRO A 402 -14.96 -35.67 23.19
C PRO A 402 -13.58 -35.28 23.73
N LYS A 403 -12.56 -36.05 23.35
CA LYS A 403 -11.17 -35.86 23.84
C LYS A 403 -10.63 -34.49 23.45
N THR A 404 -10.28 -33.70 24.45
CA THR A 404 -9.61 -32.40 24.32
C THR A 404 -8.11 -32.52 24.53
N ARG A 405 -7.40 -31.41 24.30
CA ARG A 405 -6.01 -31.14 24.70
C ARG A 405 -5.95 -29.76 25.34
N LEU A 406 -5.56 -29.71 26.62
CA LEU A 406 -5.44 -28.49 27.43
C LEU A 406 -6.70 -27.60 27.42
N LEU A 407 -7.89 -28.22 27.35
CA LEU A 407 -9.22 -27.57 27.23
C LEU A 407 -9.46 -26.71 25.99
N LEU A 408 -8.47 -26.50 25.12
CA LEU A 408 -8.59 -25.56 24.01
C LEU A 408 -8.64 -26.26 22.65
N SER A 409 -7.85 -27.30 22.46
CA SER A 409 -7.74 -27.98 21.15
C SER A 409 -8.36 -29.39 21.17
N GLY A 410 -8.71 -29.91 19.99
CA GLY A 410 -9.47 -31.16 19.86
C GLY A 410 -10.95 -30.96 20.22
N GLY A 411 -11.55 -31.92 20.91
CA GLY A 411 -12.91 -31.77 21.44
C GLY A 411 -13.95 -31.56 20.34
N ALA A 412 -14.50 -30.34 20.28
CA ALA A 412 -15.51 -29.95 19.29
C ALA A 412 -15.00 -30.01 17.84
N ALA A 413 -13.68 -29.99 17.62
CA ALA A 413 -13.09 -30.19 16.29
C ALA A 413 -13.38 -31.58 15.70
N ASP A 414 -13.62 -32.60 16.54
CA ASP A 414 -14.14 -33.90 16.09
C ASP A 414 -15.67 -33.80 15.91
N GLY A 415 -16.07 -33.24 14.78
CA GLY A 415 -17.46 -32.91 14.50
C GLY A 415 -18.44 -34.08 14.66
N ALA A 416 -18.05 -35.31 14.29
CA ALA A 416 -18.93 -36.47 14.38
C ALA A 416 -19.20 -36.88 15.83
N ARG A 417 -18.17 -36.95 16.69
CA ARG A 417 -18.35 -37.26 18.12
C ARG A 417 -19.03 -36.13 18.85
N PHE A 418 -18.69 -34.90 18.51
CA PHE A 418 -19.28 -33.71 19.08
C PHE A 418 -20.79 -33.61 18.81
N LYS A 419 -21.23 -33.76 17.55
CA LYS A 419 -22.66 -33.76 17.19
C LYS A 419 -23.45 -34.83 17.95
N ARG A 420 -22.91 -36.05 18.04
CA ARG A 420 -23.53 -37.14 18.84
C ARG A 420 -23.63 -36.77 20.31
N TRP A 421 -22.57 -36.18 20.87
CA TRP A 421 -22.58 -35.74 22.26
C TRP A 421 -23.62 -34.64 22.51
N VAL A 422 -23.68 -33.61 21.65
CA VAL A 422 -24.67 -32.52 21.76
C VAL A 422 -26.09 -33.08 21.70
N ARG A 423 -26.41 -34.03 20.80
CA ARG A 423 -27.74 -34.64 20.75
C ARG A 423 -28.15 -35.38 22.02
N ARG A 424 -27.20 -35.96 22.75
CA ARG A 424 -27.48 -36.59 24.05
C ARG A 424 -27.74 -35.57 25.16
N GLN A 425 -27.15 -34.37 25.07
CA GLN A 425 -27.38 -33.31 26.05
C GLN A 425 -28.62 -32.46 25.69
N GLN A 426 -29.05 -32.47 24.43
CA GLN A 426 -30.20 -31.71 23.97
C GLN A 426 -31.48 -32.27 24.58
N ILE A 427 -32.35 -31.37 25.04
CA ILE A 427 -33.71 -31.70 25.47
C ILE A 427 -34.71 -31.02 24.53
N VAL A 428 -35.95 -31.50 24.52
CA VAL A 428 -37.05 -30.82 23.83
C VAL A 428 -37.20 -29.43 24.45
N THR A 429 -37.10 -28.40 23.61
CA THR A 429 -37.19 -27.02 24.09
C THR A 429 -38.65 -26.70 24.36
N GLN A 430 -38.95 -26.38 25.61
CA GLN A 430 -40.32 -26.19 26.06
C GLN A 430 -40.93 -24.87 25.56
N PHE A 431 -40.10 -23.83 25.44
CA PHE A 431 -40.52 -22.51 25.00
C PHE A 431 -39.34 -21.75 24.39
N TRP A 432 -39.59 -21.09 23.26
CA TRP A 432 -38.70 -20.09 22.70
C TRP A 432 -39.55 -19.05 21.97
N TYR A 433 -39.03 -17.83 21.88
CA TYR A 433 -39.68 -16.71 21.23
C TYR A 433 -38.85 -16.22 20.05
N SER A 434 -39.51 -15.98 18.92
CA SER A 434 -38.95 -15.27 17.78
C SER A 434 -39.85 -14.10 17.42
N ARG A 435 -39.30 -12.87 17.47
CA ARG A 435 -40.01 -11.66 17.04
C ARG A 435 -40.32 -11.66 15.54
N PHE A 436 -39.44 -12.30 14.75
CA PHE A 436 -39.47 -12.34 13.28
C PHE A 436 -39.29 -13.79 12.79
N PRO A 437 -40.30 -14.65 13.01
CA PRO A 437 -40.16 -16.09 12.83
C PRO A 437 -39.77 -16.49 11.40
N SER A 438 -40.25 -15.75 10.40
CA SER A 438 -40.01 -16.02 8.99
C SER A 438 -38.74 -15.37 8.43
N LEU A 439 -37.97 -14.63 9.25
CA LEU A 439 -36.79 -13.88 8.78
C LEU A 439 -35.49 -14.45 9.36
N THR A 440 -34.49 -14.60 8.50
CA THR A 440 -33.11 -14.88 8.92
C THR A 440 -32.43 -13.64 9.47
N THR A 441 -31.30 -13.81 10.17
CA THR A 441 -30.47 -12.67 10.62
C THR A 441 -30.03 -11.78 9.46
N ASP A 442 -29.71 -12.35 8.30
CA ASP A 442 -29.30 -11.60 7.11
C ASP A 442 -30.48 -10.79 6.54
N GLN A 443 -31.68 -11.36 6.47
CA GLN A 443 -32.88 -10.59 6.07
C GLN A 443 -33.20 -9.47 7.04
N ILE A 444 -33.04 -9.69 8.34
CA ILE A 444 -33.24 -8.65 9.36
C ILE A 444 -32.23 -7.51 9.16
N ARG A 445 -30.96 -7.82 8.87
CA ARG A 445 -29.93 -6.81 8.58
C ARG A 445 -30.21 -6.06 7.29
N THR A 446 -30.57 -6.75 6.21
CA THR A 446 -30.95 -6.11 4.93
C THR A 446 -32.16 -5.20 5.11
N ASN A 447 -33.18 -5.63 5.84
CA ASN A 447 -34.34 -4.78 6.15
C ASN A 447 -33.96 -3.54 6.97
N ALA A 448 -33.03 -3.68 7.92
CA ALA A 448 -32.50 -2.55 8.67
C ALA A 448 -31.74 -1.56 7.75
N LEU A 449 -30.97 -2.06 6.77
CA LEU A 449 -30.27 -1.24 5.79
C LEU A 449 -31.22 -0.53 4.82
N ILE A 450 -32.29 -1.20 4.40
CA ILE A 450 -33.33 -0.58 3.57
C ILE A 450 -33.99 0.58 4.32
N HIS A 451 -34.35 0.36 5.58
CA HIS A 451 -34.94 1.40 6.42
C HIS A 451 -33.97 2.56 6.64
N ASP A 452 -32.70 2.24 6.85
CA ASP A 452 -31.65 3.21 7.09
C ASP A 452 -31.34 4.09 5.88
N GLY A 453 -31.15 3.48 4.70
CA GLY A 453 -30.89 4.19 3.46
C GLY A 453 -32.07 5.08 3.03
N LEU A 454 -33.32 4.69 3.32
CA LEU A 454 -34.48 5.55 3.09
C LEU A 454 -34.39 6.90 3.83
N MET A 455 -33.73 6.92 4.99
CA MET A 455 -33.63 8.10 5.86
C MET A 455 -32.30 8.85 5.68
N ARG A 456 -31.23 8.19 5.22
CA ARG A 456 -29.85 8.71 5.24
C ARG A 456 -29.12 8.71 3.90
N ALA A 457 -29.64 8.08 2.84
CA ALA A 457 -29.00 8.15 1.53
C ALA A 457 -29.21 9.55 0.92
N GLN A 458 -28.13 10.34 0.89
CA GLN A 458 -28.16 11.73 0.39
C GLN A 458 -27.47 11.89 -0.98
N THR A 459 -26.66 10.93 -1.41
CA THR A 459 -25.97 10.95 -2.71
C THR A 459 -26.53 9.90 -3.68
N ASP A 460 -26.37 10.11 -4.99
CA ASP A 460 -26.78 9.15 -6.02
C ASP A 460 -26.09 7.77 -5.82
N THR A 461 -24.83 7.73 -5.37
CA THR A 461 -24.13 6.47 -5.06
C THR A 461 -24.72 5.75 -3.87
N ALA A 462 -25.01 6.48 -2.78
CA ALA A 462 -25.66 5.92 -1.60
C ALA A 462 -27.06 5.40 -1.95
N ALA A 463 -27.80 6.12 -2.78
CA ALA A 463 -29.09 5.70 -3.29
C ALA A 463 -29.00 4.42 -4.14
N ARG A 464 -28.00 4.28 -5.02
CA ARG A 464 -27.76 3.03 -5.76
C ARG A 464 -27.43 1.85 -4.83
N ALA A 465 -26.51 2.04 -3.89
CA ALA A 465 -26.16 1.00 -2.92
C ALA A 465 -27.35 0.62 -2.01
N TRP A 466 -28.23 1.57 -1.71
CA TRP A 466 -29.50 1.32 -1.05
C TRP A 466 -30.47 0.53 -1.93
N LEU A 467 -30.61 0.88 -3.22
CA LEU A 467 -31.44 0.12 -4.17
C LEU A 467 -30.95 -1.32 -4.34
N ASP A 468 -29.64 -1.57 -4.29
CA ASP A 468 -29.07 -2.92 -4.34
C ASP A 468 -29.57 -3.82 -3.22
N CYS A 469 -29.97 -3.25 -2.07
CA CYS A 469 -30.51 -4.00 -0.93
C CYS A 469 -31.85 -4.68 -1.24
N PHE A 470 -32.60 -4.22 -2.25
CA PHE A 470 -33.88 -4.83 -2.63
C PHE A 470 -33.71 -6.06 -3.52
N GLY A 471 -32.62 -6.12 -4.30
CA GLY A 471 -32.28 -7.28 -5.12
C GLY A 471 -31.30 -8.23 -4.43
N THR A 472 -30.32 -7.67 -3.71
CA THR A 472 -29.16 -8.37 -3.15
C THR A 472 -28.68 -7.69 -1.85
N MET A 473 -27.37 -7.71 -1.57
CA MET A 473 -26.75 -6.97 -0.47
C MET A 473 -26.22 -5.63 -1.00
N PRO A 474 -25.91 -4.65 -0.12
CA PRO A 474 -25.30 -3.42 -0.58
C PRO A 474 -24.04 -3.68 -1.41
N ARG A 475 -23.89 -2.90 -2.49
CA ARG A 475 -22.70 -2.95 -3.33
C ARG A 475 -21.43 -2.74 -2.51
N PRO A 476 -20.42 -3.63 -2.65
CA PRO A 476 -19.12 -3.44 -2.00
C PRO A 476 -18.43 -2.13 -2.42
N GLN A 477 -17.64 -1.55 -1.53
CA GLN A 477 -16.91 -0.29 -1.79
C GLN A 477 -15.92 -0.40 -2.98
N ASP A 478 -15.43 -1.61 -3.25
CA ASP A 478 -14.50 -1.93 -4.33
C ASP A 478 -15.18 -2.31 -5.66
N ALA A 479 -16.51 -2.47 -5.66
CA ALA A 479 -17.26 -2.76 -6.88
C ALA A 479 -17.40 -1.50 -7.76
N ILE A 480 -17.06 -1.64 -9.04
CA ILE A 480 -17.06 -0.54 -10.00
C ILE A 480 -18.50 -0.11 -10.32
N GLU A 481 -18.77 1.19 -10.25
CA GLU A 481 -19.98 1.82 -10.76
C GLU A 481 -19.89 1.94 -12.28
N THR A 482 -19.98 0.82 -12.99
CA THR A 482 -19.63 0.77 -14.42
C THR A 482 -20.46 1.74 -15.27
N ASP A 483 -21.71 1.99 -14.91
CA ASP A 483 -22.62 2.93 -15.57
C ASP A 483 -22.18 4.40 -15.44
N GLU A 484 -21.39 4.74 -14.43
CA GLU A 484 -20.82 6.07 -14.23
C GLU A 484 -19.52 6.31 -15.02
N VAL A 485 -18.87 5.24 -15.48
CA VAL A 485 -17.56 5.29 -16.13
C VAL A 485 -17.73 5.28 -17.65
N GLN A 486 -17.03 6.19 -18.35
CA GLN A 486 -17.02 6.21 -19.81
C GLN A 486 -16.44 4.90 -20.37
N ALA A 487 -17.12 4.33 -21.37
CA ALA A 487 -16.88 2.95 -21.80
C ALA A 487 -15.48 2.69 -22.41
N LEU A 488 -14.77 3.76 -22.80
CA LEU A 488 -13.39 3.70 -23.32
C LEU A 488 -12.40 3.08 -22.30
N VAL A 489 -12.71 3.16 -21.00
CA VAL A 489 -11.93 2.50 -19.94
C VAL A 489 -12.02 0.97 -20.06
N PHE A 490 -13.18 0.43 -20.43
CA PHE A 490 -13.38 -1.02 -20.49
C PHE A 490 -13.04 -1.60 -21.87
N ARG A 491 -13.41 -0.90 -22.95
CA ARG A 491 -13.31 -1.40 -24.34
C ARG A 491 -12.64 -0.38 -25.27
N GLY A 492 -11.98 -0.85 -26.33
CA GLY A 492 -11.50 0.02 -27.41
C GLY A 492 -12.14 -0.26 -28.78
N PHE A 493 -13.35 -0.82 -28.76
CA PHE A 493 -14.30 -0.85 -29.89
C PHE A 493 -13.70 -1.40 -31.19
N PRO A 494 -13.31 -2.68 -31.23
CA PRO A 494 -12.69 -3.30 -32.41
C PRO A 494 -13.63 -3.34 -33.63
N SER A 495 -14.95 -3.27 -33.42
CA SER A 495 -16.00 -3.19 -34.45
C SER A 495 -16.12 -1.82 -35.13
N HIS A 496 -15.50 -0.79 -34.57
CA HIS A 496 -15.51 0.57 -35.10
C HIS A 496 -14.13 0.85 -35.67
N ASP A 497 -14.00 0.85 -36.99
CA ASP A 497 -12.71 0.92 -37.67
C ASP A 497 -12.07 2.30 -37.62
N TYR A 498 -12.89 3.34 -37.54
CA TYR A 498 -12.47 4.73 -37.54
C TYR A 498 -12.61 5.33 -36.15
N MET A 499 -11.69 6.22 -35.81
CA MET A 499 -11.83 7.12 -34.68
C MET A 499 -11.50 8.53 -35.17
N LEU A 500 -12.45 9.45 -35.02
CA LEU A 500 -12.21 10.87 -35.21
C LEU A 500 -11.88 11.48 -33.85
N CYS A 501 -10.69 12.07 -33.76
CA CYS A 501 -10.24 12.84 -32.62
C CYS A 501 -10.36 14.33 -32.95
N ALA A 502 -11.11 15.09 -32.15
CA ALA A 502 -11.34 16.52 -32.37
C ALA A 502 -10.93 17.34 -31.15
N ALA A 503 -9.96 18.24 -31.35
CA ALA A 503 -9.57 19.25 -30.37
C ALA A 503 -10.51 20.44 -30.50
N LEU A 504 -11.21 20.77 -29.41
CA LEU A 504 -12.22 21.82 -29.36
C LEU A 504 -11.77 22.98 -28.48
N THR A 505 -12.25 24.18 -28.79
CA THR A 505 -12.22 25.30 -27.86
C THR A 505 -13.61 25.57 -27.33
N LEU A 506 -13.71 25.82 -26.03
CA LEU A 506 -15.00 26.13 -25.40
C LEU A 506 -15.26 27.64 -25.51
N PRO A 507 -16.53 28.06 -25.72
CA PRO A 507 -16.87 29.47 -25.63
C PRO A 507 -16.59 30.02 -24.23
N ASP A 508 -16.02 31.23 -24.18
CA ASP A 508 -15.87 32.02 -22.95
C ASP A 508 -17.24 32.41 -22.38
N ASP A 509 -17.29 33.24 -21.34
CA ASP A 509 -18.55 33.59 -20.66
C ASP A 509 -19.63 34.17 -21.59
N GLY A 510 -19.27 34.89 -22.65
CA GLY A 510 -20.21 35.39 -23.65
C GLY A 510 -20.93 34.29 -24.45
N GLY A 511 -20.41 33.06 -24.47
CA GLY A 511 -21.00 31.88 -25.12
C GLY A 511 -21.46 30.79 -24.15
N ARG A 512 -21.68 31.13 -22.88
CA ARG A 512 -22.09 30.20 -21.82
C ARG A 512 -23.31 29.35 -22.18
N ALA A 513 -24.31 29.94 -22.84
CA ALA A 513 -25.53 29.22 -23.22
C ALA A 513 -25.21 28.06 -24.20
N ALA A 514 -24.34 28.29 -25.19
CA ALA A 514 -23.89 27.27 -26.12
C ALA A 514 -23.06 26.18 -25.40
N ARG A 515 -22.17 26.59 -24.48
CA ARG A 515 -21.41 25.65 -23.64
C ARG A 515 -22.33 24.75 -22.80
N LYS A 516 -23.33 25.33 -22.15
CA LYS A 516 -24.31 24.61 -21.34
C LYS A 516 -25.18 23.66 -22.17
N ASP A 517 -25.65 24.10 -23.34
CA ASP A 517 -26.41 23.24 -24.27
C ASP A 517 -25.55 22.06 -24.76
N TRP A 518 -24.28 22.31 -25.08
CA TRP A 518 -23.34 21.24 -25.44
C TRP A 518 -23.09 20.27 -24.27
N LEU A 519 -22.77 20.75 -23.06
CA LEU A 519 -22.60 19.89 -21.87
C LEU A 519 -23.86 19.06 -21.57
N THR A 520 -25.04 19.65 -21.76
CA THR A 520 -26.31 18.94 -21.62
C THR A 520 -26.47 17.83 -22.67
N SER A 521 -26.04 18.06 -23.92
CA SER A 521 -26.06 17.04 -24.97
C SER A 521 -25.14 15.85 -24.68
N LEU A 522 -23.99 16.09 -24.03
CA LEU A 522 -23.03 15.03 -23.67
C LEU A 522 -23.64 13.96 -22.77
N ARG A 523 -24.64 14.30 -21.95
CA ARG A 523 -25.37 13.34 -21.09
C ARG A 523 -26.01 12.20 -21.90
N ARG A 524 -26.34 12.43 -23.17
CA ARG A 524 -26.99 11.46 -24.06
C ARG A 524 -26.00 10.86 -25.07
N ASP A 525 -25.04 11.67 -25.52
CA ASP A 525 -24.14 11.29 -26.61
C ASP A 525 -22.93 10.47 -26.13
N VAL A 526 -22.46 10.70 -24.90
CA VAL A 526 -21.31 9.97 -24.33
C VAL A 526 -21.70 8.55 -23.98
N SER A 527 -20.84 7.60 -24.34
CA SER A 527 -21.04 6.17 -24.09
C SER A 527 -20.43 5.74 -22.75
N PHE A 528 -21.23 5.14 -21.88
CA PHE A 528 -20.84 4.67 -20.53
C PHE A 528 -21.10 3.17 -20.37
N GLY A 529 -20.53 2.55 -19.33
CA GLY A 529 -20.72 1.14 -19.03
C GLY A 529 -19.70 0.22 -19.69
N GLU A 530 -19.65 -1.03 -19.22
CA GLU A 530 -18.77 -2.05 -19.81
C GLU A 530 -19.25 -2.48 -21.20
N HIS A 531 -20.56 -2.47 -21.47
CA HIS A 531 -21.18 -2.80 -22.76
C HIS A 531 -22.14 -1.72 -23.23
N PRO A 532 -21.65 -0.59 -23.73
CA PRO A 532 -22.54 0.41 -24.31
C PRO A 532 -23.19 -0.16 -25.58
N ASP A 533 -24.50 0.06 -25.74
CA ASP A 533 -25.23 -0.31 -26.94
C ASP A 533 -24.87 0.63 -28.11
N VAL A 534 -23.75 0.37 -28.78
CA VAL A 534 -23.20 1.21 -29.86
C VAL A 534 -22.86 0.40 -31.11
N ALA A 535 -23.41 -0.81 -31.24
CA ALA A 535 -23.12 -1.68 -32.38
C ALA A 535 -23.46 -1.02 -33.72
N ASP A 536 -24.57 -0.28 -33.79
CA ASP A 536 -25.07 0.35 -35.02
C ASP A 536 -25.00 1.88 -35.01
N ARG A 537 -24.22 2.46 -34.09
CA ARG A 537 -24.01 3.92 -34.01
C ARG A 537 -22.57 4.25 -33.61
N THR A 538 -22.26 5.55 -33.56
CA THR A 538 -20.97 6.01 -33.07
C THR A 538 -20.87 5.86 -31.56
N ALA A 539 -19.70 5.50 -31.04
CA ALA A 539 -19.38 5.59 -29.62
C ALA A 539 -18.57 6.87 -29.37
N THR A 540 -19.08 7.75 -28.51
CA THR A 540 -18.49 9.07 -28.26
C THR A 540 -17.95 9.17 -26.83
N PHE A 541 -16.77 9.76 -26.69
CA PHE A 541 -16.11 10.00 -25.42
C PHE A 541 -15.60 11.44 -25.36
N VAL A 542 -15.55 12.00 -24.16
CA VAL A 542 -15.14 13.39 -23.93
C VAL A 542 -14.14 13.48 -22.78
N ALA A 543 -13.11 14.30 -22.96
CA ALA A 543 -12.16 14.65 -21.92
C ALA A 543 -11.81 16.14 -22.00
N PHE A 544 -11.50 16.77 -20.87
CA PHE A 544 -11.29 18.22 -20.75
C PHE A 544 -9.85 18.52 -20.33
N SER A 545 -9.19 19.49 -20.96
CA SER A 545 -7.90 19.96 -20.48
C SER A 545 -8.07 20.77 -19.19
N ALA A 546 -6.97 21.11 -18.51
CA ALA A 546 -7.05 21.97 -17.34
C ALA A 546 -7.67 23.34 -17.66
N ARG A 547 -7.41 23.88 -18.86
CA ARG A 547 -8.01 25.15 -19.31
C ARG A 547 -9.52 24.99 -19.51
N GLY A 548 -9.96 23.96 -20.24
CA GLY A 548 -11.37 23.70 -20.45
C GLY A 548 -12.13 23.39 -19.15
N MET A 549 -11.49 22.67 -18.23
CA MET A 549 -12.06 22.39 -16.91
C MET A 549 -12.23 23.67 -16.09
N ALA A 550 -11.24 24.57 -16.09
CA ALA A 550 -11.37 25.87 -15.45
C ALA A 550 -12.56 26.65 -16.02
N THR A 551 -12.70 26.70 -17.35
CA THR A 551 -13.83 27.36 -18.04
C THR A 551 -15.19 26.76 -17.68
N CYS A 552 -15.26 25.45 -17.41
CA CYS A 552 -16.48 24.77 -17.01
C CYS A 552 -16.81 24.97 -15.53
N LEU A 553 -15.83 24.94 -14.63
CA LEU A 553 -16.02 24.94 -13.18
C LEU A 553 -16.22 26.32 -12.57
N GLY A 554 -15.53 27.36 -13.09
CA GLY A 554 -15.43 28.66 -12.43
C GLY A 554 -15.88 29.84 -13.29
N ARG A 555 -16.50 30.83 -12.65
CA ARG A 555 -17.02 32.05 -13.32
C ARG A 555 -16.04 33.21 -13.34
N THR A 556 -15.21 33.33 -12.31
CA THR A 556 -14.15 34.34 -12.23
C THR A 556 -12.80 33.66 -12.17
N ALA A 557 -11.73 34.42 -12.40
CA ALA A 557 -10.37 33.86 -12.34
C ALA A 557 -10.03 33.30 -10.95
N GLU A 558 -10.54 33.91 -9.88
CA GLU A 558 -10.35 33.45 -8.50
C GLU A 558 -11.07 32.11 -8.27
N ASP A 559 -12.34 32.02 -8.65
CA ASP A 559 -13.16 30.78 -8.55
C ASP A 559 -12.54 29.63 -9.36
N GLN A 560 -12.06 29.94 -10.57
CA GLN A 560 -11.30 28.99 -11.39
C GLN A 560 -10.03 28.53 -10.69
N ALA A 561 -9.25 29.44 -10.11
CA ALA A 561 -8.00 29.08 -9.44
C ALA A 561 -8.23 28.21 -8.20
N GLU A 562 -9.28 28.50 -7.43
CA GLU A 562 -9.68 27.75 -6.24
C GLU A 562 -10.13 26.33 -6.60
N LYS A 563 -11.10 26.17 -7.50
CA LYS A 563 -11.60 24.84 -7.92
C LYS A 563 -10.54 24.01 -8.62
N MET A 564 -9.70 24.65 -9.43
CA MET A 564 -8.59 23.94 -10.09
C MET A 564 -7.47 23.56 -9.11
N ALA A 565 -7.43 24.10 -7.89
CA ALA A 565 -6.42 23.72 -6.90
C ALA A 565 -6.55 22.26 -6.45
N ALA A 566 -7.73 21.67 -6.55
CA ALA A 566 -7.99 20.25 -6.26
C ALA A 566 -7.37 19.29 -7.28
N PHE A 567 -7.04 19.76 -8.48
CA PHE A 567 -6.43 18.92 -9.51
C PHE A 567 -4.91 18.80 -9.35
N PRO A 568 -4.31 17.67 -9.81
CA PRO A 568 -2.87 17.47 -9.76
C PRO A 568 -2.10 18.60 -10.48
N PRO A 569 -0.96 19.07 -9.93
CA PRO A 569 -0.15 20.11 -10.57
C PRO A 569 0.25 19.79 -12.01
N VAL A 570 0.55 18.53 -12.32
CA VAL A 570 0.92 18.14 -13.70
C VAL A 570 -0.22 18.25 -14.69
N PHE A 571 -1.44 17.92 -14.28
CA PHE A 571 -2.61 18.18 -15.12
C PHE A 571 -2.79 19.68 -15.35
N ARG A 572 -2.65 20.49 -14.31
CA ARG A 572 -2.80 21.96 -14.37
C ARG A 572 -1.74 22.66 -15.22
N LEU A 573 -0.51 22.16 -15.21
CA LEU A 573 0.58 22.67 -16.04
C LEU A 573 0.40 22.30 -17.52
N GLY A 574 -0.22 21.15 -17.81
CA GLY A 574 -0.41 20.64 -19.16
C GLY A 574 0.84 19.98 -19.74
N MET A 575 0.64 19.11 -20.73
CA MET A 575 1.69 18.27 -21.33
C MET A 575 2.76 19.10 -22.03
N ALA A 576 2.39 20.20 -22.71
CA ALA A 576 3.34 21.03 -23.45
C ALA A 576 4.41 21.63 -22.51
N ASP A 577 4.03 22.07 -21.31
CA ASP A 577 4.98 22.60 -20.31
C ASP A 577 5.80 21.49 -19.63
N ARG A 578 5.45 20.22 -19.88
CA ARG A 578 6.15 19.02 -19.39
C ARG A 578 7.08 18.38 -20.43
N ALA A 579 7.28 19.01 -21.58
CA ALA A 579 8.13 18.52 -22.67
C ALA A 579 9.53 18.05 -22.22
N ARG A 580 10.16 18.74 -21.26
CA ARG A 580 11.47 18.34 -20.72
C ARG A 580 11.44 17.00 -19.98
N VAL A 581 10.35 16.70 -19.29
CA VAL A 581 10.15 15.42 -18.58
C VAL A 581 9.90 14.30 -19.60
N LEU A 582 9.13 14.59 -20.65
CA LEU A 582 8.75 13.63 -21.68
C LEU A 582 9.83 13.40 -22.76
N GLY A 583 10.88 14.23 -22.79
CA GLY A 583 11.94 14.16 -23.80
C GLY A 583 11.58 14.83 -25.13
N ASP A 584 10.53 15.65 -25.15
CA ASP A 584 9.99 16.31 -26.35
C ASP A 584 10.87 17.48 -26.76
N THR A 585 11.93 17.15 -27.51
CA THR A 585 12.98 18.09 -27.94
C THR A 585 13.14 18.07 -29.46
N GLY A 586 13.88 19.05 -30.01
CA GLY A 586 14.11 19.14 -31.45
C GLY A 586 12.79 19.21 -32.24
N PRO A 587 12.59 18.37 -33.27
CA PRO A 587 11.34 18.31 -34.06
C PRO A 587 10.09 17.92 -33.27
N SER A 588 10.25 17.29 -32.10
CA SER A 588 9.15 16.92 -31.21
C SER A 588 8.80 18.01 -30.20
N ALA A 589 9.48 19.17 -30.23
CA ALA A 589 9.25 20.23 -29.26
C ALA A 589 7.85 20.87 -29.41
N PRO A 590 7.18 21.27 -28.31
CA PRO A 590 5.82 21.82 -28.34
C PRO A 590 5.60 23.02 -29.27
N LYS A 591 6.65 23.78 -29.58
CA LYS A 591 6.59 24.91 -30.53
C LYS A 591 6.19 24.47 -31.95
N ASP A 592 6.47 23.22 -32.31
CA ASP A 592 6.22 22.65 -33.63
C ASP A 592 4.95 21.79 -33.67
N TRP A 593 4.23 21.70 -32.55
CA TRP A 593 2.99 20.95 -32.46
C TRP A 593 1.83 21.64 -33.20
N HIS A 594 0.90 20.84 -33.73
CA HIS A 594 -0.34 21.30 -34.37
C HIS A 594 -1.35 21.88 -33.38
N TRP A 595 -1.39 21.33 -32.17
CA TRP A 595 -2.18 21.80 -31.03
C TRP A 595 -1.55 21.34 -29.71
N ALA A 596 -1.90 22.01 -28.62
CA ALA A 596 -1.51 21.67 -27.25
C ALA A 596 -2.71 21.79 -26.31
N ASP A 597 -2.57 21.39 -25.05
CA ASP A 597 -3.56 21.61 -23.99
C ASP A 597 -3.45 22.97 -23.29
N VAL A 598 -2.39 23.73 -23.55
CA VAL A 598 -2.12 25.06 -22.96
C VAL A 598 -1.72 26.10 -24.01
N ASP A 599 -2.06 27.37 -23.74
CA ASP A 599 -1.83 28.50 -24.66
C ASP A 599 -0.36 28.88 -24.87
N ARG A 600 0.54 28.34 -24.05
CA ARG A 600 1.98 28.61 -24.13
C ARG A 600 2.72 27.67 -25.09
N GLY A 601 2.01 26.70 -25.70
CA GLY A 601 2.53 25.76 -26.69
C GLY A 601 2.06 26.01 -28.14
N ALA A 602 2.35 25.05 -29.02
CA ALA A 602 1.74 24.78 -30.34
C ALA A 602 1.06 25.96 -31.08
N ARG A 603 1.84 26.90 -31.64
CA ARG A 603 1.37 27.96 -32.57
C ARG A 603 0.07 28.67 -32.17
N GLY A 604 -0.25 28.81 -30.87
CA GLY A 604 -1.47 29.45 -30.38
C GLY A 604 -2.78 28.64 -30.52
N LYS A 605 -2.70 27.30 -30.64
CA LYS A 605 -3.86 26.40 -30.73
C LYS A 605 -3.98 25.52 -29.49
N ALA A 606 -4.53 26.06 -28.41
CA ALA A 606 -4.80 25.30 -27.20
C ALA A 606 -6.21 24.69 -27.20
N ALA A 607 -6.30 23.42 -26.80
CA ALA A 607 -7.52 22.64 -26.72
C ALA A 607 -8.12 22.71 -25.31
N ASP A 608 -9.43 22.95 -25.23
CA ASP A 608 -10.21 22.92 -23.98
C ASP A 608 -10.83 21.55 -23.74
N ALA A 609 -11.26 20.89 -24.82
CA ALA A 609 -11.84 19.57 -24.76
C ALA A 609 -11.34 18.73 -25.94
N MET A 610 -11.34 17.42 -25.73
CA MET A 610 -11.05 16.41 -26.72
C MET A 610 -12.27 15.51 -26.86
N LEU A 611 -12.77 15.36 -28.09
CA LEU A 611 -13.76 14.36 -28.44
C LEU A 611 -13.10 13.18 -29.15
N PHE A 612 -13.41 11.98 -28.70
CA PHE A 612 -13.08 10.74 -29.38
C PHE A 612 -14.36 10.10 -29.89
N ILE A 613 -14.52 10.03 -31.20
CA ILE A 613 -15.72 9.51 -31.86
C ILE A 613 -15.34 8.28 -32.65
N TYR A 614 -15.75 7.11 -32.17
CA TYR A 614 -15.55 5.83 -32.82
C TYR A 614 -16.72 5.55 -33.77
N GLY A 615 -16.42 5.15 -35.00
CA GLY A 615 -17.41 4.89 -36.05
C GLY A 615 -17.02 3.72 -36.94
N LYS A 616 -18.02 3.08 -37.56
CA LYS A 616 -17.80 2.07 -38.61
C LYS A 616 -17.25 2.69 -39.90
N ASP A 617 -17.59 3.95 -40.16
CA ASP A 617 -17.09 4.70 -41.29
C ASP A 617 -16.72 6.14 -40.89
N ALA A 618 -15.91 6.78 -41.74
CA ALA A 618 -15.42 8.13 -41.51
C ALA A 618 -16.51 9.20 -41.55
N GLN A 619 -17.62 8.97 -42.28
CA GLN A 619 -18.68 9.94 -42.42
C GLN A 619 -19.54 10.00 -41.16
N ALA A 620 -19.89 8.85 -40.58
CA ALA A 620 -20.59 8.76 -39.30
C ALA A 620 -19.84 9.53 -38.19
N CYS A 621 -18.51 9.42 -38.16
CA CYS A 621 -17.70 10.20 -37.22
C CYS A 621 -17.77 11.71 -37.47
N ARG A 622 -17.72 12.14 -38.75
CA ARG A 622 -17.82 13.55 -39.12
C ARG A 622 -19.20 14.12 -38.82
N ASP A 623 -20.26 13.36 -39.06
CA ASP A 623 -21.64 13.78 -38.76
C ASP A 623 -21.86 13.93 -37.26
N ALA A 624 -21.26 13.04 -36.45
CA ALA A 624 -21.26 13.17 -35.00
C ALA A 624 -20.50 14.42 -34.52
N LEU A 625 -19.33 14.70 -35.09
CA LEU A 625 -18.60 15.93 -34.79
C LEU A 625 -19.42 17.17 -35.16
N ALA A 626 -20.04 17.18 -36.34
CA ALA A 626 -20.83 18.32 -36.82
C ALA A 626 -21.99 18.67 -35.87
N ARG A 627 -22.61 17.68 -35.23
CA ARG A 627 -23.63 17.92 -34.19
C ARG A 627 -23.06 18.65 -32.98
N HIS A 628 -21.87 18.27 -32.51
CA HIS A 628 -21.20 18.94 -31.40
C HIS A 628 -20.72 20.36 -31.78
N GLU A 629 -20.16 20.54 -32.98
CA GLU A 629 -19.76 21.86 -33.49
C GLU A 629 -20.96 22.82 -33.61
N ALA A 630 -22.10 22.32 -34.09
CA ALA A 630 -23.34 23.09 -34.18
C ALA A 630 -23.82 23.56 -32.81
N LYS A 631 -23.74 22.70 -31.79
CA LYS A 631 -24.11 23.02 -30.40
C LYS A 631 -23.17 24.05 -29.77
N LEU A 632 -21.87 23.94 -30.04
CA LEU A 632 -20.87 24.90 -29.55
C LEU A 632 -20.87 26.22 -30.33
N GLY A 633 -21.45 26.24 -31.53
CA GLY A 633 -21.39 27.38 -32.45
C GLY A 633 -19.97 27.65 -32.96
N ARG A 634 -19.07 26.66 -32.89
CA ARG A 634 -17.65 26.76 -33.26
C ARG A 634 -17.15 25.44 -33.83
N LYS A 635 -16.25 25.52 -34.81
CA LYS A 635 -15.58 24.34 -35.36
C LYS A 635 -14.39 23.91 -34.50
N ALA A 636 -14.04 22.64 -34.58
CA ALA A 636 -12.82 22.10 -33.98
C ALA A 636 -11.58 22.83 -34.52
N ILE A 637 -10.62 23.12 -33.64
CA ILE A 637 -9.35 23.77 -34.02
C ILE A 637 -8.39 22.81 -34.72
N TRP A 638 -8.58 21.52 -34.49
CA TRP A 638 -7.87 20.42 -35.11
C TRP A 638 -8.72 19.15 -35.10
N THR A 639 -8.65 18.37 -36.17
CA THR A 639 -9.27 17.05 -36.26
C THR A 639 -8.28 16.07 -36.86
N LEU A 640 -8.23 14.85 -36.30
CA LEU A 640 -7.46 13.75 -36.84
C LEU A 640 -8.36 12.53 -36.97
N LEU A 641 -8.47 12.01 -38.18
CA LEU A 641 -9.16 10.75 -38.45
C LEU A 641 -8.15 9.61 -38.47
N THR A 642 -8.31 8.65 -37.58
CA THR A 642 -7.53 7.41 -37.58
C THR A 642 -8.20 6.40 -38.51
N GLU A 643 -7.41 5.56 -39.15
CA GLU A 643 -7.92 4.49 -40.01
C GLU A 643 -7.06 3.23 -39.90
N PRO A 644 -7.61 2.05 -40.19
CA PRO A 644 -6.82 0.82 -40.20
C PRO A 644 -5.71 0.87 -41.26
N THR A 645 -4.49 0.45 -40.89
CA THR A 645 -3.38 0.32 -41.85
C THR A 645 -3.69 -0.69 -42.95
N LYS A 646 -2.97 -0.61 -44.08
CA LYS A 646 -3.07 -1.59 -45.17
C LYS A 646 -2.96 -3.03 -44.66
N LYS A 647 -1.95 -3.31 -43.83
CA LYS A 647 -1.74 -4.63 -43.21
C LYS A 647 -2.91 -5.06 -42.31
N THR A 648 -3.53 -4.12 -41.60
CA THR A 648 -4.74 -4.39 -40.81
C THR A 648 -5.92 -4.77 -41.71
N LYS A 649 -6.16 -4.00 -42.78
CA LYS A 649 -7.22 -4.27 -43.77
C LYS A 649 -7.03 -5.66 -44.40
N GLU A 650 -5.81 -5.99 -44.81
CA GLU A 650 -5.46 -7.31 -45.38
C GLU A 650 -5.66 -8.45 -44.37
N ALA A 651 -5.15 -8.32 -43.14
CA ALA A 651 -5.29 -9.35 -42.11
C ALA A 651 -6.76 -9.61 -41.74
N ARG A 652 -7.57 -8.55 -41.66
CA ARG A 652 -9.01 -8.67 -41.37
C ARG A 652 -9.79 -9.26 -42.54
N ALA A 653 -9.46 -8.89 -43.78
CA ALA A 653 -10.06 -9.49 -44.97
C ALA A 653 -9.76 -11.00 -45.05
N ALA A 654 -8.52 -11.39 -44.76
CA ALA A 654 -8.12 -12.80 -44.70
C ALA A 654 -8.90 -13.56 -43.61
N ALA A 655 -9.05 -12.98 -42.41
CA ALA A 655 -9.83 -13.58 -41.33
C ALA A 655 -11.33 -13.68 -41.67
N ALA A 656 -11.91 -12.64 -42.30
CA ALA A 656 -13.32 -12.64 -42.72
C ALA A 656 -13.63 -13.69 -43.79
N ALA A 657 -12.65 -14.06 -44.62
CA ALA A 657 -12.78 -15.13 -45.62
C ALA A 657 -12.72 -16.53 -45.00
N SER A 658 -12.11 -16.69 -43.82
CA SER A 658 -11.89 -17.99 -43.17
C SER A 658 -12.85 -18.30 -42.00
N THR A 659 -13.59 -17.31 -41.49
CA THR A 659 -14.36 -17.43 -40.23
C THR A 659 -15.82 -16.99 -40.43
N PRO A 660 -16.82 -17.80 -40.02
CA PRO A 660 -18.23 -17.41 -40.03
C PRO A 660 -18.49 -16.12 -39.25
N GLU A 661 -19.49 -15.34 -39.67
CA GLU A 661 -19.80 -14.03 -39.07
C GLU A 661 -20.12 -14.09 -37.56
N SER A 662 -20.73 -15.20 -37.11
CA SER A 662 -21.03 -15.46 -35.69
C SER A 662 -19.80 -15.72 -34.81
N GLU A 663 -18.64 -15.99 -35.41
CA GLU A 663 -17.38 -16.31 -34.72
C GLU A 663 -16.34 -15.19 -34.90
N ARG A 664 -16.73 -14.04 -35.44
CA ARG A 664 -15.81 -12.91 -35.63
C ARG A 664 -15.34 -12.33 -34.29
N PRO A 665 -14.09 -11.86 -34.22
CA PRO A 665 -13.50 -11.26 -33.02
C PRO A 665 -14.41 -10.22 -32.33
N THR A 666 -14.68 -10.43 -31.04
CA THR A 666 -15.44 -9.47 -30.22
C THR A 666 -14.53 -8.60 -29.35
N SER A 667 -13.22 -8.90 -29.33
CA SER A 667 -12.22 -8.20 -28.53
C SER A 667 -11.02 -7.71 -29.35
N GLU A 668 -10.33 -6.66 -28.87
CA GLU A 668 -9.09 -6.15 -29.48
C GLU A 668 -7.98 -7.21 -29.54
N ARG A 669 -8.00 -8.16 -28.60
CA ARG A 669 -7.02 -9.25 -28.56
C ARG A 669 -7.19 -10.23 -29.72
N GLU A 670 -8.40 -10.32 -30.26
CA GLU A 670 -8.79 -11.22 -31.35
C GLU A 670 -8.80 -10.49 -32.70
N ALA A 671 -9.11 -9.19 -32.73
CA ALA A 671 -9.08 -8.35 -33.94
C ALA A 671 -7.69 -7.71 -34.10
N PRO A 672 -6.79 -8.26 -34.93
CA PRO A 672 -5.44 -7.70 -35.08
C PRO A 672 -5.52 -6.27 -35.62
N MET A 673 -4.81 -5.35 -34.98
CA MET A 673 -4.48 -4.02 -35.50
C MET A 673 -2.96 -3.90 -35.61
N TYR A 674 -2.49 -3.38 -36.72
CA TYR A 674 -1.08 -3.15 -37.00
C TYR A 674 -0.79 -1.66 -37.09
N GLU A 675 0.30 -1.22 -36.45
CA GLU A 675 0.83 0.12 -36.62
C GLU A 675 1.73 0.23 -37.88
N HIS A 676 2.24 1.42 -38.18
CA HIS A 676 2.89 1.68 -39.48
C HIS A 676 4.28 1.08 -39.64
N PHE A 677 5.02 0.79 -38.56
CA PHE A 677 6.22 -0.05 -38.64
C PHE A 677 5.90 -1.53 -38.89
N GLY A 678 4.62 -1.91 -38.89
CA GLY A 678 4.11 -3.22 -39.25
C GLY A 678 3.88 -4.18 -38.07
N PHE A 679 4.03 -3.74 -36.82
CA PHE A 679 3.82 -4.54 -35.62
C PHE A 679 2.36 -4.59 -35.20
N ARG A 680 1.91 -5.75 -34.71
CA ARG A 680 0.60 -5.90 -34.08
C ARG A 680 0.59 -5.18 -32.73
N ASP A 681 -0.35 -4.26 -32.54
CA ASP A 681 -0.55 -3.51 -31.29
C ASP A 681 -1.85 -3.93 -30.58
N GLY A 682 -2.08 -3.42 -29.37
CA GLY A 682 -3.27 -3.68 -28.54
C GLY A 682 -3.21 -5.00 -27.76
N ILE A 683 -2.05 -5.68 -27.71
CA ILE A 683 -1.92 -7.02 -27.11
C ILE A 683 -1.91 -6.98 -25.57
N SER A 684 -0.93 -6.32 -24.97
CA SER A 684 -0.76 -6.25 -23.51
C SER A 684 -1.45 -4.99 -22.98
N GLN A 685 -2.51 -5.18 -22.21
CA GLN A 685 -3.31 -4.12 -21.58
C GLN A 685 -3.60 -4.52 -20.13
N PRO A 686 -3.61 -3.58 -19.18
CA PRO A 686 -4.11 -3.87 -17.84
C PRO A 686 -5.57 -4.33 -17.88
N ILE A 687 -5.91 -5.28 -17.02
CA ILE A 687 -7.26 -5.79 -16.82
C ILE A 687 -7.72 -5.32 -15.45
N LEU A 688 -8.84 -4.61 -15.38
CA LEU A 688 -9.35 -4.09 -14.11
C LEU A 688 -9.99 -5.20 -13.28
N ARG A 689 -9.64 -5.26 -11.99
CA ARG A 689 -10.34 -6.11 -11.03
C ARG A 689 -11.84 -5.79 -11.02
N GLY A 690 -12.68 -6.81 -10.94
CA GLY A 690 -14.14 -6.69 -10.88
C GLY A 690 -14.82 -6.52 -12.24
N THR A 691 -14.08 -6.56 -13.35
CA THR A 691 -14.66 -6.49 -14.72
C THR A 691 -14.88 -7.88 -15.31
N GLU A 692 -15.74 -7.99 -16.33
CA GLU A 692 -15.94 -9.26 -17.04
C GLU A 692 -14.64 -9.78 -17.67
N ARG A 693 -13.76 -8.87 -18.09
CA ARG A 693 -12.44 -9.23 -18.63
C ARG A 693 -11.55 -9.90 -17.59
N GLU A 694 -11.68 -9.58 -16.29
CA GLU A 694 -11.00 -10.33 -15.23
C GLU A 694 -11.58 -11.74 -15.09
N ALA A 695 -12.90 -11.88 -15.17
CA ALA A 695 -13.57 -13.17 -15.09
C ALA A 695 -13.18 -14.09 -16.27
N ALA A 696 -12.99 -13.52 -17.47
CA ALA A 696 -12.63 -14.25 -18.68
C ALA A 696 -11.11 -14.53 -18.83
N THR A 697 -10.24 -13.88 -18.06
CA THR A 697 -8.78 -14.06 -18.20
C THR A 697 -8.23 -15.11 -17.23
N TYR A 698 -7.38 -15.99 -17.76
CA TYR A 698 -6.52 -16.87 -16.96
C TYR A 698 -5.23 -16.18 -16.52
N ASP A 699 -4.80 -15.15 -17.26
CA ASP A 699 -3.61 -14.36 -16.96
C ASP A 699 -3.93 -13.34 -15.87
N LYS A 700 -3.49 -13.63 -14.64
CA LYS A 700 -3.63 -12.76 -13.48
C LYS A 700 -2.51 -11.72 -13.37
N ALA A 701 -1.45 -11.80 -14.17
CA ALA A 701 -0.33 -10.86 -14.10
C ALA A 701 -0.69 -9.47 -14.64
N ASP A 702 -1.63 -9.42 -15.58
CA ASP A 702 -2.19 -8.20 -16.15
C ASP A 702 -3.33 -7.58 -15.33
N VAL A 703 -3.82 -8.27 -14.29
CA VAL A 703 -4.87 -7.73 -13.42
C VAL A 703 -4.31 -6.65 -12.50
N VAL A 704 -4.96 -5.50 -12.50
CA VAL A 704 -4.63 -4.34 -11.65
C VAL A 704 -5.84 -3.94 -10.83
N GLU A 705 -5.59 -3.33 -9.66
CA GLU A 705 -6.65 -2.74 -8.85
C GLU A 705 -7.29 -1.55 -9.57
N VAL A 706 -8.58 -1.32 -9.30
CA VAL A 706 -9.40 -0.31 -9.99
C VAL A 706 -8.80 1.09 -9.87
N GLY A 707 -8.27 1.43 -8.69
CA GLY A 707 -7.63 2.72 -8.39
C GLY A 707 -6.37 3.03 -9.19
N GLU A 708 -5.84 2.08 -9.96
CA GLU A 708 -4.74 2.37 -10.90
C GLU A 708 -5.24 3.06 -12.19
N LEU A 709 -6.52 2.92 -12.55
CA LEU A 709 -7.07 3.53 -13.77
C LEU A 709 -8.26 4.46 -13.50
N ILE A 710 -9.05 4.22 -12.46
CA ILE A 710 -10.27 4.97 -12.15
C ILE A 710 -10.16 5.60 -10.77
N LEU A 711 -10.42 6.91 -10.66
CA LEU A 711 -10.44 7.63 -9.39
C LEU A 711 -11.62 7.21 -8.51
N GLY A 712 -11.47 7.33 -7.19
CA GLY A 712 -12.49 6.95 -6.20
C GLY A 712 -12.44 5.48 -5.75
N TYR A 713 -11.42 4.73 -6.17
CA TYR A 713 -11.18 3.32 -5.81
C TYR A 713 -9.77 3.11 -5.25
N ARG A 714 -9.55 1.98 -4.57
CA ARG A 714 -8.24 1.65 -3.99
C ARG A 714 -7.24 1.21 -5.07
N ASP A 715 -6.01 1.66 -4.93
CA ASP A 715 -4.86 1.27 -5.74
C ASP A 715 -4.24 -0.07 -5.27
N GLY A 716 -3.19 -0.53 -5.97
CA GLY A 716 -2.50 -1.78 -5.62
C GLY A 716 -1.87 -1.81 -4.23
N ALA A 717 -1.71 -0.66 -3.58
CA ALA A 717 -1.19 -0.52 -2.22
C ALA A 717 -2.31 -0.36 -1.17
N GLY A 718 -3.58 -0.38 -1.58
CA GLY A 718 -4.75 -0.27 -0.72
C GLY A 718 -5.17 1.18 -0.38
N TYR A 719 -4.53 2.18 -0.99
CA TYR A 719 -4.84 3.59 -0.78
C TYR A 719 -5.76 4.13 -1.88
N PHE A 720 -6.58 5.13 -1.56
CA PHE A 720 -7.27 5.88 -2.61
C PHE A 720 -6.30 6.85 -3.27
N PRO A 721 -6.25 6.94 -4.62
CA PRO A 721 -5.64 8.07 -5.29
C PRO A 721 -6.21 9.38 -4.74
N PRO A 722 -5.42 10.47 -4.68
CA PRO A 722 -5.93 11.76 -4.24
C PRO A 722 -7.22 12.14 -4.99
N ALA A 723 -8.31 12.31 -4.25
CA ALA A 723 -9.60 12.70 -4.81
C ALA A 723 -9.54 14.14 -5.33
N VAL A 724 -10.30 14.40 -6.40
CA VAL A 724 -10.49 15.77 -6.89
C VAL A 724 -11.77 16.28 -6.23
N THR A 725 -11.63 17.03 -5.14
CA THR A 725 -12.78 17.45 -4.33
C THR A 725 -13.18 18.90 -4.60
N LEU A 726 -14.48 19.18 -4.46
CA LEU A 726 -15.08 20.50 -4.49
C LEU A 726 -15.87 20.75 -3.20
N PRO A 727 -16.04 21.99 -2.75
CA PRO A 727 -16.93 22.30 -1.63
C PRO A 727 -18.38 21.90 -1.94
N ALA A 728 -19.12 21.39 -0.95
CA ALA A 728 -20.50 20.94 -1.11
C ALA A 728 -21.44 22.03 -1.66
N GLU A 729 -21.22 23.30 -1.29
CA GLU A 729 -21.97 24.44 -1.81
C GLU A 729 -21.81 24.64 -3.34
N SER A 730 -20.78 24.08 -3.95
CA SER A 730 -20.60 24.12 -5.41
C SER A 730 -21.56 23.18 -6.13
N ASP A 731 -22.15 22.20 -5.45
CA ASP A 731 -23.05 21.17 -5.98
C ASP A 731 -24.45 21.23 -5.36
N PRO A 732 -25.24 22.27 -5.66
CA PRO A 732 -26.60 22.41 -5.11
C PRO A 732 -27.58 21.35 -5.63
N GLY A 733 -27.17 20.53 -6.60
CA GLY A 733 -27.97 19.45 -7.16
C GLY A 733 -27.67 18.08 -6.54
N ASP A 734 -26.70 17.99 -5.62
CA ASP A 734 -26.18 16.73 -5.04
C ASP A 734 -25.86 15.68 -6.13
N GLU A 735 -25.30 16.13 -7.25
CA GLU A 735 -24.94 15.28 -8.39
C GLU A 735 -23.59 14.56 -8.18
N LEU A 736 -22.73 15.09 -7.30
CA LEU A 736 -21.41 14.57 -6.97
C LEU A 736 -21.42 13.75 -5.67
N GLU A 737 -20.49 12.81 -5.58
CA GLU A 737 -20.35 11.97 -4.39
C GLU A 737 -19.65 12.70 -3.25
N THR A 738 -19.74 12.22 -2.00
CA THR A 738 -18.88 12.72 -0.93
C THR A 738 -17.43 12.21 -1.07
N ASP A 739 -16.47 12.92 -0.48
CA ASP A 739 -15.05 12.49 -0.46
C ASP A 739 -14.79 11.22 0.38
N THR A 740 -15.73 10.90 1.25
CA THR A 740 -15.74 9.74 2.15
C THR A 740 -17.11 9.06 2.06
N PRO A 741 -17.42 8.41 0.92
CA PRO A 741 -18.74 7.80 0.73
C PRO A 741 -18.97 6.72 1.79
N GLU A 742 -19.90 6.98 2.70
CA GLU A 742 -20.44 5.98 3.60
C GLU A 742 -21.41 5.11 2.81
N PHE A 743 -20.89 4.04 2.24
CA PHE A 743 -21.73 3.01 1.67
C PHE A 743 -22.57 2.37 2.78
N PRO A 744 -23.86 2.09 2.54
CA PRO A 744 -24.60 1.14 3.35
C PRO A 744 -23.75 -0.13 3.42
N SER A 745 -23.16 -0.39 4.58
CA SER A 745 -22.34 -1.58 4.76
C SER A 745 -23.31 -2.75 4.96
N ARG A 746 -22.96 -3.97 4.54
CA ARG A 746 -23.75 -5.19 4.85
C ARG A 746 -24.16 -5.28 6.33
N PHE A 747 -23.42 -4.59 7.20
CA PHE A 747 -23.67 -4.49 8.63
C PHE A 747 -23.86 -3.02 9.01
N PRO A 748 -25.09 -2.56 9.26
CA PRO A 748 -25.36 -1.16 9.55
C PRO A 748 -24.60 -0.73 10.81
N ARG A 749 -23.88 0.39 10.69
CA ARG A 749 -23.41 1.18 11.81
C ARG A 749 -24.42 2.29 12.00
N PHE A 750 -25.19 2.22 13.07
CA PHE A 750 -26.24 3.20 13.38
C PHE A 750 -25.66 4.47 14.04
N ASP A 751 -24.33 4.56 14.18
CA ASP A 751 -23.64 5.77 14.64
C ASP A 751 -23.19 6.65 13.47
N GLY A 752 -23.85 7.80 13.37
CA GLY A 752 -23.35 9.04 12.78
C GLY A 752 -22.71 8.97 11.39
N SER A 753 -23.52 8.85 10.34
CA SER A 753 -23.08 9.32 9.02
C SER A 753 -22.91 10.83 9.07
N GLN A 754 -21.68 11.31 8.91
CA GLN A 754 -21.43 12.74 8.72
C GLN A 754 -21.46 13.03 7.22
N ASP A 755 -22.33 13.95 6.83
CA ASP A 755 -22.31 14.50 5.49
C ASP A 755 -21.02 15.34 5.37
N SER A 756 -20.20 15.05 4.37
CA SER A 756 -18.91 15.72 4.18
C SER A 756 -19.14 17.08 3.52
N ASP A 757 -18.43 18.11 4.01
CA ASP A 757 -18.37 19.43 3.37
C ASP A 757 -17.67 19.39 2.00
N LEU A 758 -17.13 18.23 1.59
CA LEU A 758 -16.44 18.02 0.33
C LEU A 758 -17.13 16.96 -0.53
N ARG A 759 -17.24 17.26 -1.82
CA ARG A 759 -17.75 16.38 -2.87
C ARG A 759 -16.62 15.91 -3.80
N ASP A 760 -16.51 14.62 -4.07
CA ASP A 760 -15.52 14.01 -4.97
C ASP A 760 -15.97 14.12 -6.44
N PHE A 761 -15.59 15.23 -7.08
CA PHE A 761 -15.73 15.44 -8.52
C PHE A 761 -14.92 14.43 -9.36
N GLY A 762 -13.82 13.92 -8.81
CA GLY A 762 -12.92 12.99 -9.48
C GLY A 762 -13.48 11.59 -9.65
N ARG A 763 -14.39 11.17 -8.74
CA ARG A 763 -14.92 9.80 -8.65
C ARG A 763 -15.43 9.28 -10.00
N ASN A 764 -15.08 8.03 -10.32
CA ASN A 764 -15.42 7.34 -11.57
C ASN A 764 -14.80 7.99 -12.85
N GLY A 765 -13.99 9.04 -12.69
CA GLY A 765 -13.21 9.65 -13.76
C GLY A 765 -11.80 9.08 -13.88
N THR A 766 -11.08 9.51 -14.92
CA THR A 766 -9.70 9.10 -15.20
C THR A 766 -8.94 10.20 -15.95
N PHE A 767 -7.61 10.22 -15.88
CA PHE A 767 -6.79 11.11 -16.70
C PHE A 767 -6.42 10.45 -18.02
N VAL A 768 -6.33 11.26 -19.07
CA VAL A 768 -6.04 10.85 -20.43
C VAL A 768 -4.84 11.62 -20.95
N ALA A 769 -3.79 10.91 -21.34
CA ALA A 769 -2.66 11.47 -22.08
C ALA A 769 -2.85 11.19 -23.57
N VAL A 770 -2.87 12.24 -24.38
CA VAL A 770 -3.03 12.15 -25.84
C VAL A 770 -1.76 12.64 -26.52
N ARG A 771 -1.22 11.87 -27.47
CA ARG A 771 -0.07 12.25 -28.29
C ARG A 771 -0.29 11.86 -29.74
N GLN A 772 -0.14 12.80 -30.65
CA GLN A 772 -0.05 12.52 -32.09
C GLN A 772 1.42 12.23 -32.43
N LEU A 773 1.71 10.98 -32.76
CA LEU A 773 3.06 10.47 -33.01
C LEU A 773 3.24 10.19 -34.50
N MET A 774 3.95 11.04 -35.23
CA MET A 774 4.36 10.77 -36.61
C MET A 774 5.43 9.66 -36.61
N GLN A 775 5.34 8.72 -37.54
CA GLN A 775 6.25 7.57 -37.66
C GLN A 775 7.02 7.63 -38.98
N ASP A 776 8.36 7.65 -38.90
CA ASP A 776 9.26 7.60 -40.05
C ASP A 776 9.55 6.14 -40.46
N VAL A 777 8.60 5.55 -41.19
CA VAL A 777 8.64 4.14 -41.60
C VAL A 777 9.83 3.84 -42.51
N ASP A 778 10.12 4.74 -43.45
CA ASP A 778 11.21 4.57 -44.40
C ASP A 778 12.56 4.67 -43.68
N GLY A 779 12.73 5.68 -42.81
CA GLY A 779 13.92 5.82 -41.98
C GLY A 779 14.15 4.65 -41.02
N PHE A 780 13.07 4.02 -40.52
CA PHE A 780 13.16 2.79 -39.73
C PHE A 780 13.65 1.61 -40.56
N ASN A 781 13.07 1.37 -41.74
CA ASN A 781 13.49 0.26 -42.61
C ASN A 781 14.93 0.45 -43.13
N ASP A 782 15.32 1.67 -43.49
CA ASP A 782 16.70 2.01 -43.89
C ASP A 782 17.68 1.73 -42.75
N PHE A 783 17.32 2.06 -41.51
CA PHE A 783 18.13 1.75 -40.34
C PHE A 783 18.31 0.24 -40.16
N LEU A 784 17.23 -0.54 -40.28
CA LEU A 784 17.31 -2.00 -40.18
C LEU A 784 18.22 -2.61 -41.24
N ALA A 785 18.14 -2.15 -42.49
CA ALA A 785 19.00 -2.62 -43.58
C ALA A 785 20.49 -2.34 -43.31
N VAL A 786 20.80 -1.16 -42.77
CA VAL A 786 22.19 -0.81 -42.37
C VAL A 786 22.68 -1.72 -41.24
N GLN A 787 21.88 -1.91 -40.17
CA GLN A 787 22.29 -2.74 -39.03
C GLN A 787 22.41 -4.21 -39.41
N GLU A 788 21.58 -4.72 -40.32
CA GLU A 788 21.70 -6.08 -40.86
C GLU A 788 23.07 -6.29 -41.51
N GLY A 789 23.51 -5.34 -42.36
CA GLY A 789 24.82 -5.37 -42.99
C GLY A 789 25.98 -5.33 -41.99
N GLU A 790 25.86 -4.55 -40.91
CA GLU A 790 26.87 -4.49 -39.85
C GLU A 790 26.92 -5.76 -38.99
N LEU A 791 25.76 -6.30 -38.60
CA LEU A 791 25.68 -7.48 -37.74
C LEU A 791 26.14 -8.75 -38.46
N LYS A 792 25.94 -8.86 -39.79
CA LYS A 792 26.47 -9.98 -40.59
C LYS A 792 28.00 -10.04 -40.65
N LYS A 793 28.72 -8.96 -40.26
CA LYS A 793 30.19 -8.97 -40.19
C LYS A 793 30.72 -9.75 -38.98
N TYR A 794 29.89 -10.04 -37.98
CA TYR A 794 30.32 -10.79 -36.80
C TYR A 794 30.35 -12.31 -37.10
N PRO A 795 31.54 -12.94 -37.11
CA PRO A 795 31.67 -14.35 -37.45
C PRO A 795 30.98 -15.24 -36.40
N GLY A 796 30.18 -16.22 -36.85
CA GLY A 796 29.50 -17.18 -35.98
C GLY A 796 28.29 -16.63 -35.19
N LEU A 797 27.90 -15.37 -35.41
CA LEU A 797 26.73 -14.79 -34.73
C LEU A 797 25.43 -15.51 -35.11
N GLY A 798 25.25 -15.84 -36.40
CA GLY A 798 24.08 -16.62 -36.87
C GLY A 798 23.96 -17.98 -36.19
N ASP A 799 25.08 -18.68 -36.02
CA ASP A 799 25.13 -19.97 -35.32
C ASP A 799 24.78 -19.81 -33.83
N SER A 800 25.29 -18.75 -33.18
CA SER A 800 25.02 -18.45 -31.76
C SER A 800 23.55 -18.13 -31.49
N ILE A 801 22.88 -17.46 -32.42
CA ILE A 801 21.45 -17.11 -32.29
C ILE A 801 20.52 -18.16 -32.90
N GLY A 802 21.05 -19.22 -33.52
CA GLY A 802 20.29 -20.33 -34.10
C GLY A 802 19.47 -19.95 -35.34
N GLY A 803 19.94 -19.02 -36.17
CA GLY A 803 19.26 -18.58 -37.39
C GLY A 803 19.96 -17.44 -38.13
N GLU A 804 19.40 -17.03 -39.28
CA GLU A 804 19.94 -15.90 -40.04
C GLU A 804 19.66 -14.55 -39.37
N ILE A 805 20.57 -13.61 -39.55
CA ILE A 805 20.39 -12.22 -39.12
C ILE A 805 19.61 -11.50 -40.22
N THR A 806 18.33 -11.23 -39.96
CA THR A 806 17.42 -10.55 -40.89
C THR A 806 16.94 -9.22 -40.31
N GLN A 807 16.42 -8.33 -41.16
CA GLN A 807 15.79 -7.07 -40.71
C GLN A 807 14.62 -7.33 -39.76
N GLU A 808 13.84 -8.39 -40.02
CA GLU A 808 12.72 -8.77 -39.17
C GLU A 808 13.18 -9.23 -37.78
N TRP A 809 14.30 -9.97 -37.70
CA TRP A 809 14.90 -10.34 -36.41
C TRP A 809 15.35 -9.10 -35.63
N ILE A 810 16.01 -8.15 -36.28
CA ILE A 810 16.46 -6.90 -35.63
C ILE A 810 15.26 -6.09 -35.13
N ALA A 811 14.26 -5.91 -35.98
CA ALA A 811 13.02 -5.19 -35.64
C ALA A 811 12.31 -5.86 -34.46
N ALA A 812 12.24 -7.21 -34.46
CA ALA A 812 11.66 -7.97 -33.36
C ALA A 812 12.46 -7.80 -32.06
N LYS A 813 13.79 -7.79 -32.11
CA LYS A 813 14.66 -7.55 -30.94
C LYS A 813 14.48 -6.13 -30.38
N MET A 814 14.37 -5.11 -31.23
CA MET A 814 14.12 -3.72 -30.80
C MET A 814 12.74 -3.56 -30.15
N MET A 815 11.71 -4.22 -30.68
CA MET A 815 10.34 -4.11 -30.16
C MET A 815 10.10 -5.03 -28.94
N GLY A 816 10.64 -6.24 -28.97
CA GLY A 816 10.36 -7.35 -28.04
C GLY A 816 9.28 -8.33 -28.53
N ARG A 817 8.70 -8.08 -29.71
CA ARG A 817 7.74 -8.96 -30.40
C ARG A 817 8.05 -8.97 -31.88
N TRP A 818 7.74 -10.08 -32.55
CA TRP A 818 7.67 -10.13 -34.00
C TRP A 818 6.56 -9.24 -34.54
N ARG A 819 6.64 -8.80 -35.80
CA ARG A 819 5.57 -8.00 -36.41
C ARG A 819 4.22 -8.70 -36.41
N SER A 820 4.19 -10.03 -36.37
CA SER A 820 2.97 -10.85 -36.22
C SER A 820 2.26 -10.67 -34.86
N GLY A 821 2.97 -10.17 -33.85
CA GLY A 821 2.52 -10.07 -32.47
C GLY A 821 3.06 -11.18 -31.56
N ALA A 822 3.71 -12.22 -32.10
CA ALA A 822 4.34 -13.27 -31.31
C ALA A 822 5.45 -12.70 -30.40
N SER A 823 5.50 -13.09 -29.13
CA SER A 823 6.51 -12.64 -28.18
C SER A 823 7.85 -13.32 -28.43
N LEU A 824 8.94 -12.60 -28.17
CA LEU A 824 10.27 -13.21 -28.19
C LEU A 824 10.47 -14.25 -27.09
N ILE A 825 9.64 -14.27 -26.05
CA ILE A 825 9.77 -15.22 -24.94
C ILE A 825 9.35 -16.61 -25.36
N CYS A 826 8.18 -16.75 -25.99
CA CYS A 826 7.69 -18.04 -26.49
C CYS A 826 8.30 -18.38 -27.86
N HIS A 827 8.66 -17.37 -28.66
CA HIS A 827 9.21 -17.54 -30.00
C HIS A 827 10.54 -16.79 -30.17
N PRO A 828 11.64 -17.28 -29.57
CA PRO A 828 12.93 -16.57 -29.56
C PRO A 828 13.70 -16.57 -30.88
N HIS A 829 13.36 -17.47 -31.80
CA HIS A 829 14.00 -17.64 -33.12
C HIS A 829 12.98 -17.44 -34.26
N GLU A 830 13.47 -17.33 -35.49
CA GLU A 830 12.73 -16.90 -36.69
C GLU A 830 11.31 -17.48 -36.84
N MET A 831 10.37 -16.58 -37.18
CA MET A 831 8.96 -16.89 -37.43
C MET A 831 8.63 -17.07 -38.93
N ALA A 832 9.59 -16.87 -39.84
CA ALA A 832 9.37 -17.03 -41.27
C ALA A 832 8.89 -18.47 -41.59
N GLY A 833 7.81 -18.58 -42.35
CA GLY A 833 7.18 -19.87 -42.71
C GLY A 833 6.42 -20.58 -41.58
N ARG A 834 6.40 -20.04 -40.35
CA ARG A 834 5.61 -20.59 -39.24
C ARG A 834 4.24 -19.94 -39.18
N LYS A 835 3.20 -20.71 -38.85
CA LYS A 835 1.87 -20.16 -38.61
C LYS A 835 1.96 -19.19 -37.42
N ALA A 836 1.55 -17.93 -37.62
CA ALA A 836 1.42 -16.99 -36.52
C ALA A 836 0.46 -17.57 -35.47
N PRO A 837 0.72 -17.40 -34.17
CA PRO A 837 -0.17 -17.92 -33.14
C PRO A 837 -1.56 -17.27 -33.31
N ASP A 838 -2.61 -18.10 -33.30
CA ASP A 838 -4.00 -17.66 -33.52
C ASP A 838 -4.41 -16.58 -32.48
N ARG A 839 -3.82 -16.62 -31.28
CA ARG A 839 -3.92 -15.60 -30.23
C ARG A 839 -2.53 -15.09 -29.86
N ALA A 840 -2.36 -13.78 -29.75
CA ALA A 840 -1.10 -13.20 -29.28
C ALA A 840 -0.78 -13.69 -27.85
N ASP A 841 0.43 -14.23 -27.70
CA ASP A 841 1.01 -14.75 -26.47
C ASP A 841 1.41 -13.58 -25.56
N ASN A 842 0.88 -13.60 -24.34
CA ASN A 842 1.11 -12.53 -23.37
C ASN A 842 1.27 -13.06 -21.94
N ASP A 843 1.18 -14.38 -21.75
CA ASP A 843 1.33 -15.04 -20.46
C ASP A 843 2.81 -15.44 -20.28
N PHE A 844 3.62 -14.44 -19.94
CA PHE A 844 5.05 -14.62 -19.67
C PHE A 844 5.54 -13.59 -18.66
N ASN A 845 6.62 -13.95 -17.96
CA ASN A 845 7.30 -13.11 -16.97
C ASN A 845 8.80 -13.05 -17.29
N PHE A 846 9.31 -11.84 -17.49
CA PHE A 846 10.71 -11.62 -17.87
C PHE A 846 11.71 -12.06 -16.79
N ALA A 847 11.30 -12.07 -15.51
CA ALA A 847 12.15 -12.46 -14.40
C ALA A 847 12.36 -13.97 -14.31
N THR A 848 11.33 -14.77 -14.63
CA THR A 848 11.39 -16.24 -14.57
C THR A 848 11.79 -16.85 -15.90
N ASP A 849 11.25 -16.33 -17.00
CA ASP A 849 11.31 -17.00 -18.30
C ASP A 849 12.52 -16.54 -19.13
N ASP A 850 13.03 -15.33 -18.88
CA ASP A 850 14.21 -14.75 -19.55
C ASP A 850 15.00 -13.75 -18.67
N PRO A 851 15.51 -14.18 -17.50
CA PRO A 851 16.19 -13.29 -16.54
C PRO A 851 17.45 -12.62 -17.11
N GLN A 852 18.10 -13.24 -18.11
CA GLN A 852 19.33 -12.76 -18.73
C GLN A 852 19.10 -11.89 -19.98
N GLY A 853 17.86 -11.79 -20.48
CA GLY A 853 17.57 -11.02 -21.69
C GLY A 853 18.07 -11.66 -22.99
N LEU A 854 18.34 -12.97 -23.00
CA LEU A 854 18.83 -13.70 -24.17
C LEU A 854 17.75 -13.81 -25.24
N ARG A 855 16.48 -13.88 -24.82
CA ARG A 855 15.34 -13.94 -25.73
C ARG A 855 14.87 -12.54 -26.08
N CYS A 856 14.46 -11.76 -25.09
CA CYS A 856 13.99 -10.38 -25.25
C CYS A 856 15.00 -9.43 -24.60
N PRO A 857 15.75 -8.62 -25.39
CA PRO A 857 16.73 -7.68 -24.84
C PRO A 857 16.13 -6.76 -23.77
N PHE A 858 16.92 -6.39 -22.76
CA PHE A 858 16.50 -5.46 -21.71
C PHE A 858 16.06 -4.10 -22.28
N GLY A 859 16.72 -3.65 -23.35
CA GLY A 859 16.39 -2.40 -24.04
C GLY A 859 15.14 -2.47 -24.93
N ALA A 860 14.52 -3.64 -25.11
CA ALA A 860 13.39 -3.80 -26.02
C ALA A 860 12.16 -3.01 -25.57
N HIS A 861 11.43 -2.42 -26.53
CA HIS A 861 10.34 -1.49 -26.26
C HIS A 861 9.30 -2.00 -25.25
N ILE A 862 8.80 -3.22 -25.42
CA ILE A 862 7.81 -3.78 -24.48
C ILE A 862 8.40 -4.09 -23.09
N ARG A 863 9.70 -4.45 -23.01
CA ARG A 863 10.36 -4.83 -21.75
C ARG A 863 10.68 -3.60 -20.92
N ARG A 864 10.98 -2.47 -21.58
CA ARG A 864 11.08 -1.17 -20.91
C ARG A 864 9.71 -0.65 -20.47
N SER A 865 8.72 -0.71 -21.37
CA SER A 865 7.38 -0.18 -21.09
C SER A 865 6.61 -1.00 -20.04
N ASN A 866 6.94 -2.28 -19.87
CA ASN A 866 6.41 -3.15 -18.82
C ASN A 866 7.46 -4.22 -18.43
N PRO A 867 8.27 -3.98 -17.39
CA PRO A 867 9.38 -4.86 -17.02
C PRO A 867 8.99 -6.23 -16.44
N ARG A 868 7.73 -6.46 -16.07
CA ARG A 868 7.18 -7.75 -15.59
C ARG A 868 8.10 -8.52 -14.62
N GLY A 869 8.50 -7.89 -13.52
CA GLY A 869 9.35 -8.40 -12.46
C GLY A 869 10.85 -8.38 -12.75
N SER A 870 11.28 -7.95 -13.94
CA SER A 870 12.68 -8.06 -14.33
C SER A 870 13.60 -7.05 -13.67
N LEU A 871 13.07 -6.01 -13.01
CA LEU A 871 13.87 -5.05 -12.24
C LEU A 871 14.44 -5.67 -10.95
N ALA A 872 13.67 -6.54 -10.29
CA ALA A 872 14.14 -7.33 -9.15
C ALA A 872 13.47 -8.71 -9.17
N PRO A 873 14.10 -9.71 -9.83
CA PRO A 873 13.55 -11.06 -9.89
C PRO A 873 13.26 -11.64 -8.51
N ASN A 874 12.09 -12.27 -8.37
CA ASN A 874 11.59 -12.90 -7.14
C ASN A 874 11.26 -11.94 -5.97
N ASP A 875 11.20 -10.61 -6.19
CA ASP A 875 10.69 -9.66 -5.20
C ASP A 875 9.20 -9.33 -5.45
N PRO A 876 8.26 -9.85 -4.65
CA PRO A 876 6.84 -9.55 -4.83
C PRO A 876 6.50 -8.06 -4.62
N ASN A 877 7.27 -7.34 -3.80
CA ASN A 877 7.06 -5.90 -3.62
C ASN A 877 7.44 -5.14 -4.89
N GLN A 878 8.52 -5.53 -5.56
CA GLN A 878 8.91 -4.94 -6.83
C GLN A 878 7.87 -5.21 -7.91
N ALA A 879 7.37 -6.45 -8.00
CA ALA A 879 6.30 -6.79 -8.95
C ALA A 879 5.03 -5.97 -8.72
N MET A 880 4.68 -5.69 -7.46
CA MET A 880 3.59 -4.77 -7.12
C MET A 880 3.90 -3.34 -7.57
N ILE A 881 5.09 -2.81 -7.28
CA ILE A 881 5.51 -1.47 -7.70
C ILE A 881 5.42 -1.30 -9.22
N GLU A 882 5.89 -2.28 -9.98
CA GLU A 882 5.82 -2.25 -11.45
C GLU A 882 4.37 -2.18 -11.97
N ARG A 883 3.44 -2.89 -11.32
CA ARG A 883 2.00 -2.83 -11.68
C ARG A 883 1.38 -1.46 -11.44
N ARG A 884 1.90 -0.66 -10.50
CA ARG A 884 1.41 0.72 -10.22
C ARG A 884 1.72 1.72 -11.33
N HIS A 885 2.58 1.34 -12.28
CA HIS A 885 2.96 2.18 -13.42
C HIS A 885 2.17 1.80 -14.69
N ARG A 886 1.25 0.83 -14.62
CA ARG A 886 0.49 0.34 -15.79
C ARG A 886 -0.43 1.43 -16.33
N ILE A 887 -0.46 1.59 -17.66
CA ILE A 887 -1.39 2.47 -18.36
C ILE A 887 -2.28 1.65 -19.29
N LEU A 888 -3.51 2.10 -19.51
CA LEU A 888 -4.42 1.52 -20.49
C LEU A 888 -4.31 2.28 -21.81
N ARG A 889 -3.92 1.62 -22.90
CA ARG A 889 -3.70 2.26 -24.20
C ARG A 889 -4.90 2.06 -25.14
N ARG A 890 -5.34 3.14 -25.77
CA ARG A 890 -6.41 3.20 -26.79
C ARG A 890 -5.93 3.87 -28.08
N GLY A 891 -4.65 3.68 -28.39
CA GLY A 891 -4.03 4.29 -29.55
C GLY A 891 -4.50 3.67 -30.87
N ARG A 892 -4.52 4.47 -31.94
CA ARG A 892 -4.88 4.03 -33.30
C ARG A 892 -4.01 4.67 -34.38
N PRO A 893 -3.67 3.95 -35.45
CA PRO A 893 -2.89 4.48 -36.56
C PRO A 893 -3.68 5.51 -37.39
N TYR A 894 -3.00 6.49 -37.96
CA TYR A 894 -3.56 7.48 -38.88
C TYR A 894 -2.68 7.62 -40.13
N GLY A 895 -3.30 8.04 -41.23
CA GLY A 895 -2.62 8.29 -42.50
C GLY A 895 -2.46 7.07 -43.39
N ASP A 896 -2.31 7.32 -44.69
CA ASP A 896 -2.13 6.33 -45.75
C ASP A 896 -0.75 6.45 -46.42
N ASP A 897 -0.52 5.73 -47.52
CA ASP A 897 0.75 5.77 -48.26
C ASP A 897 1.11 7.13 -48.88
N LYS A 898 0.17 8.07 -48.95
CA LYS A 898 0.34 9.39 -49.59
C LYS A 898 0.35 10.55 -48.59
N SER A 899 -0.01 10.31 -47.33
CA SER A 899 -0.06 11.33 -46.27
C SER A 899 0.99 11.09 -45.18
N GLU A 900 1.11 12.03 -44.23
CA GLU A 900 1.86 11.76 -42.99
C GLU A 900 1.27 10.52 -42.30
N LYS A 901 2.13 9.56 -41.96
CA LYS A 901 1.77 8.32 -41.27
C LYS A 901 2.12 8.44 -39.79
N GLY A 902 1.29 7.89 -38.93
CA GLY A 902 1.60 7.85 -37.52
C GLY A 902 0.57 7.13 -36.66
N MET A 903 0.67 7.33 -35.36
CA MET A 903 -0.24 6.81 -34.35
C MET A 903 -0.77 7.95 -33.49
N LEU A 904 -2.09 8.02 -33.33
CA LEU A 904 -2.67 8.77 -32.24
C LEU A 904 -2.62 7.90 -31.00
N PHE A 905 -1.67 8.16 -30.12
CA PHE A 905 -1.52 7.51 -28.85
C PHE A 905 -2.49 8.12 -27.83
N VAL A 906 -3.28 7.27 -27.19
CA VAL A 906 -4.21 7.64 -26.11
C VAL A 906 -3.94 6.70 -24.95
N ALA A 907 -3.63 7.23 -23.77
CA ALA A 907 -3.41 6.44 -22.56
C ALA A 907 -4.28 6.95 -21.41
N LEU A 908 -4.92 6.02 -20.70
CA LEU A 908 -5.77 6.27 -19.55
C LEU A 908 -5.05 5.81 -18.27
N CYS A 909 -5.14 6.60 -17.21
CA CYS A 909 -4.47 6.37 -15.93
C CYS A 909 -5.10 7.21 -14.80
N ALA A 910 -4.99 6.76 -13.55
CA ALA A 910 -5.45 7.52 -12.39
C ALA A 910 -4.44 8.61 -11.96
N ASP A 911 -3.17 8.48 -12.34
CA ASP A 911 -2.07 9.36 -11.91
C ASP A 911 -1.05 9.57 -13.04
N LEU A 912 -1.07 10.78 -13.63
CA LEU A 912 -0.20 11.14 -14.77
C LEU A 912 1.29 11.09 -14.42
N GLU A 913 1.69 11.55 -13.23
CA GLU A 913 3.09 11.58 -12.83
C GLU A 913 3.61 10.17 -12.54
N ARG A 914 2.85 9.41 -11.75
CA ARG A 914 3.24 8.07 -11.34
C ARG A 914 3.22 7.09 -12.51
N GLN A 915 2.32 7.25 -13.48
CA GLN A 915 2.13 6.27 -14.54
C GLN A 915 2.71 6.78 -15.86
N PHE A 916 2.06 7.74 -16.51
CA PHE A 916 2.43 8.15 -17.86
C PHE A 916 3.81 8.84 -17.94
N GLU A 917 4.06 9.88 -17.15
CA GLU A 917 5.34 10.59 -17.17
C GLU A 917 6.49 9.72 -16.67
N PHE A 918 6.25 8.93 -15.61
CA PHE A 918 7.25 8.00 -15.10
C PHE A 918 7.66 6.96 -16.14
N LEU A 919 6.70 6.36 -16.85
CA LEU A 919 6.99 5.43 -17.94
C LEU A 919 7.84 6.11 -19.03
N GLN A 920 7.39 7.27 -19.51
CA GLN A 920 8.07 7.98 -20.59
C GLN A 920 9.48 8.43 -20.20
N GLN A 921 9.66 8.93 -18.99
CA GLN A 921 10.93 9.48 -18.51
C GLN A 921 11.88 8.40 -17.98
N SER A 922 11.43 7.61 -17.02
CA SER A 922 12.30 6.76 -16.20
C SER A 922 12.58 5.41 -16.85
N TRP A 923 11.64 4.89 -17.64
CA TRP A 923 11.77 3.58 -18.26
C TRP A 923 12.06 3.69 -19.76
N VAL A 924 11.22 4.37 -20.51
CA VAL A 924 11.37 4.48 -21.97
C VAL A 924 12.53 5.40 -22.34
N GLY A 925 12.51 6.66 -21.89
CA GLY A 925 13.49 7.68 -22.28
C GLY A 925 14.84 7.64 -21.54
N SER A 926 14.94 6.92 -20.41
CA SER A 926 16.19 6.87 -19.64
C SER A 926 17.29 6.13 -20.39
N ALA A 927 18.44 6.77 -20.62
CA ALA A 927 19.60 6.07 -21.19
C ALA A 927 20.25 5.06 -20.23
N ASN A 928 19.87 5.07 -18.94
CA ASN A 928 20.35 4.15 -17.92
C ASN A 928 19.17 3.40 -17.29
N PHE A 929 18.97 2.15 -17.66
CA PHE A 929 17.82 1.35 -17.23
C PHE A 929 18.23 -0.11 -17.10
N GLN A 930 17.88 -0.77 -15.99
CA GLN A 930 18.13 -2.21 -15.79
C GLN A 930 19.59 -2.65 -16.03
N GLY A 931 20.55 -1.81 -15.60
CA GLY A 931 21.99 -2.06 -15.80
C GLY A 931 22.53 -1.66 -17.17
N LEU A 932 21.67 -1.25 -18.11
CA LEU A 932 22.08 -0.66 -19.39
C LEU A 932 22.63 0.75 -19.17
N SER A 933 23.50 1.18 -20.08
CA SER A 933 24.11 2.50 -20.07
C SER A 933 24.18 3.06 -21.49
N ASN A 934 23.83 4.34 -21.67
CA ASN A 934 23.77 4.99 -22.98
C ASN A 934 22.82 4.31 -23.99
N GLU A 935 21.76 3.70 -23.48
CA GLU A 935 20.84 2.85 -24.24
C GLU A 935 19.40 3.15 -23.80
N PRO A 936 18.71 4.12 -24.44
CA PRO A 936 17.29 4.39 -24.21
C PRO A 936 16.42 3.49 -25.09
N ASP A 937 15.10 3.67 -25.08
CA ASP A 937 14.18 2.92 -25.94
C ASP A 937 14.53 3.10 -27.44
N PRO A 938 14.65 2.00 -28.21
CA PRO A 938 15.14 2.05 -29.59
C PRO A 938 14.11 2.51 -30.63
N ILE A 939 12.86 2.75 -30.23
CA ILE A 939 11.76 3.12 -31.16
C ILE A 939 11.38 4.59 -30.98
N THR A 940 11.15 5.00 -29.74
CA THR A 940 10.47 6.25 -29.39
C THR A 940 11.39 7.32 -28.80
N SER A 941 12.60 6.96 -28.39
CA SER A 941 13.48 7.93 -27.74
C SER A 941 13.99 9.00 -28.71
N PRO A 942 14.12 10.26 -28.27
CA PRO A 942 14.77 11.31 -29.05
C PRO A 942 16.28 11.03 -29.19
N PRO A 943 16.95 11.60 -30.20
CA PRO A 943 18.40 11.50 -30.32
C PRO A 943 19.10 12.24 -29.15
N PRO A 944 20.37 11.92 -28.85
CA PRO A 944 21.10 12.61 -27.80
C PRO A 944 21.28 14.09 -28.13
N VAL A 945 21.22 14.94 -27.10
CA VAL A 945 21.25 16.41 -27.26
C VAL A 945 22.64 16.92 -27.64
N ALA A 946 23.70 16.24 -27.19
CA ALA A 946 25.08 16.67 -27.43
C ALA A 946 25.55 16.27 -28.84
N PRO A 947 26.09 17.22 -29.65
CA PRO A 947 26.65 16.92 -30.96
C PRO A 947 27.76 15.85 -30.87
N GLY A 948 27.70 14.84 -31.75
CA GLY A 948 28.70 13.77 -31.81
C GLY A 948 28.47 12.60 -30.84
N GLN A 949 27.46 12.67 -29.95
CA GLN A 949 27.03 11.50 -29.18
C GLN A 949 26.05 10.64 -29.97
N SER A 950 26.08 9.33 -29.74
CA SER A 950 25.09 8.40 -30.28
C SER A 950 24.67 7.41 -29.20
N PHE A 951 23.39 7.04 -29.22
CA PHE A 951 22.88 5.96 -28.41
C PHE A 951 23.16 4.61 -29.04
N VAL A 952 23.17 3.57 -28.20
CA VAL A 952 23.42 2.19 -28.60
C VAL A 952 22.23 1.29 -28.21
N PHE A 953 22.13 0.12 -28.84
CA PHE A 953 21.19 -0.94 -28.45
C PHE A 953 21.92 -2.27 -28.35
N THR A 954 21.76 -2.97 -27.24
CA THR A 954 22.50 -4.19 -26.93
C THR A 954 21.60 -5.40 -27.01
N ILE A 955 22.02 -6.41 -27.76
CA ILE A 955 21.35 -7.71 -27.87
C ILE A 955 22.22 -8.75 -27.16
N PRO A 956 21.81 -9.25 -25.99
CA PRO A 956 22.49 -10.36 -25.32
C PRO A 956 22.41 -11.64 -26.17
N THR A 957 23.53 -12.37 -26.26
CA THR A 957 23.59 -13.70 -26.90
C THR A 957 24.38 -14.68 -26.03
N PRO A 958 24.21 -16.00 -26.20
CA PRO A 958 25.00 -17.00 -25.47
C PRO A 958 26.52 -16.87 -25.67
N SER A 959 26.96 -16.28 -26.78
CA SER A 959 28.39 -16.08 -27.12
C SER A 959 28.92 -14.69 -26.75
N GLY A 960 28.10 -13.86 -26.09
CA GLY A 960 28.43 -12.48 -25.74
C GLY A 960 27.49 -11.47 -26.41
N SER A 961 27.31 -10.31 -25.80
CA SER A 961 26.40 -9.29 -26.31
C SER A 961 26.92 -8.62 -27.58
N VAL A 962 26.01 -8.34 -28.52
CA VAL A 962 26.28 -7.51 -29.70
C VAL A 962 25.61 -6.15 -29.52
N THR A 963 26.26 -5.09 -29.99
CA THR A 963 25.78 -3.71 -29.78
C THR A 963 25.63 -2.98 -31.10
N MET A 964 24.39 -2.60 -31.43
CA MET A 964 24.06 -1.72 -32.54
C MET A 964 24.37 -0.28 -32.14
N LYS A 965 25.03 0.47 -33.03
CA LYS A 965 25.42 1.87 -32.80
C LYS A 965 24.55 2.81 -33.63
N ASN A 966 24.60 4.10 -33.29
CA ASN A 966 23.94 5.17 -34.03
C ASN A 966 22.42 5.02 -34.07
N LEU A 967 21.79 4.70 -32.93
CA LEU A 967 20.34 4.70 -32.85
C LEU A 967 19.79 6.06 -33.28
N LYS A 968 18.75 6.00 -34.12
CA LYS A 968 17.99 7.16 -34.61
C LYS A 968 16.66 7.24 -33.87
N SER A 969 15.99 8.38 -33.99
CA SER A 969 14.60 8.52 -33.56
C SER A 969 13.69 8.33 -34.76
N PHE A 970 12.70 7.44 -34.63
CA PHE A 970 11.74 7.12 -35.69
C PHE A 970 10.36 7.72 -35.43
N VAL A 971 10.18 8.37 -34.28
CA VAL A 971 8.89 8.91 -33.83
C VAL A 971 9.04 10.39 -33.53
N THR A 972 8.20 11.21 -34.15
CA THR A 972 8.14 12.66 -33.89
C THR A 972 6.80 13.05 -33.30
N VAL A 973 6.79 13.80 -32.21
CA VAL A 973 5.57 14.27 -31.57
C VAL A 973 5.06 15.49 -32.31
N ARG A 974 3.82 15.42 -32.80
CA ARG A 974 3.15 16.46 -33.58
C ARG A 974 2.07 17.20 -32.81
N ALA A 975 1.56 16.64 -31.72
CA ALA A 975 0.61 17.29 -30.84
C ALA A 975 0.45 16.48 -29.56
N GLY A 976 -0.04 17.10 -28.49
CA GLY A 976 -0.39 16.37 -27.29
C GLY A 976 -0.99 17.22 -26.19
N GLY A 977 -1.56 16.55 -25.20
CA GLY A 977 -2.20 17.18 -24.05
C GLY A 977 -2.61 16.20 -22.97
N TYR A 978 -2.75 16.71 -21.76
CA TYR A 978 -3.38 16.03 -20.64
C TYR A 978 -4.84 16.47 -20.50
N PHE A 979 -5.71 15.48 -20.37
CA PHE A 979 -7.15 15.68 -20.25
C PHE A 979 -7.68 14.90 -19.05
N PHE A 980 -8.78 15.36 -18.47
CA PHE A 980 -9.57 14.65 -17.48
C PHE A 980 -10.85 14.15 -18.15
N MET A 981 -11.08 12.84 -18.10
CA MET A 981 -12.28 12.18 -18.58
C MET A 981 -13.25 12.02 -17.40
N PRO A 982 -14.30 12.86 -17.32
CA PRO A 982 -15.23 12.86 -16.19
C PRO A 982 -16.19 11.66 -16.22
N SER A 983 -16.75 11.35 -15.05
CA SER A 983 -17.87 10.42 -14.88
C SER A 983 -19.18 11.00 -15.39
N ARG A 984 -20.23 10.16 -15.44
CA ARG A 984 -21.58 10.58 -15.81
C ARG A 984 -22.11 11.64 -14.82
N SER A 985 -21.99 11.41 -13.52
CA SER A 985 -22.30 12.39 -12.46
C SER A 985 -21.54 13.70 -12.63
N ALA A 986 -20.24 13.67 -12.87
CA ALA A 986 -19.46 14.88 -13.13
C ALA A 986 -19.94 15.65 -14.37
N ILE A 987 -20.34 14.96 -15.45
CA ILE A 987 -20.93 15.61 -16.63
C ILE A 987 -22.29 16.24 -16.31
N ARG A 988 -23.13 15.58 -15.48
CA ARG A 988 -24.42 16.13 -15.02
C ARG A 988 -24.22 17.40 -14.20
N PHE A 989 -23.28 17.35 -13.26
CA PHE A 989 -22.85 18.51 -12.47
C PHE A 989 -22.40 19.67 -13.36
N LEU A 990 -21.49 19.43 -14.30
CA LEU A 990 -21.01 20.47 -15.23
C LEU A 990 -22.13 21.07 -16.09
N ALA A 991 -23.12 20.28 -16.50
CA ALA A 991 -24.29 20.77 -17.23
C ALA A 991 -25.25 21.59 -16.35
N GLY A 992 -25.23 21.37 -15.03
CA GLY A 992 -26.03 22.07 -14.04
C GLY A 992 -25.56 23.51 -13.77
N LEU A 993 -24.24 23.75 -13.80
CA LEU A 993 -23.59 25.06 -13.64
C LEU A 993 -24.05 26.12 -14.66
#